data_AF-A0A0V0G7A9-F1
#
_entry.id   AF-A0A0V0G7A9-F1
#
_cell.length_a   1.000
_cell.length_b   1.000
_cell.length_c   1.000
_cell.angle_alpha   90.00
_cell.angle_beta   90.00
_cell.angle_gamma   90.00
#
_symmetry.space_group_name_H-M   'P 1'
#
loop_
_entity.id
_entity.type
_entity.pdbx_description
1 polymer ?
#
loop_
_entity_poly.entity_id
_entity_poly.type
_entity_poly.pdbx_seq_one_letter_code
_entity_poly.pdbx_strand_id
1 'polypeptide(L)'
;LKVASVNLLALENSKAHRTSKYEAVHLKTPTAVFRRGVEFELDVTFTNRAYHPETDKLRVLFKLADDDEKVKAPRGGSWITNSQDILEDTELWSLRLVGTKGKTIKLKMRTPIRIPIGAWKLIIKTDLRSHLASETYEHPEIFYLLLNPWHKDDNVFMPDTYLLEEYVMNDVGKVYVGAKNSAIGRHWLFGQFEAHVLPIIRNLLKNSELNYYEKGDPIQLARLTFDSHRILEGNWSGEYEDGTNPSLWTGSAPILKEYSESGTPVKYGQCWVFASVACSLCRAMGLPARVVTNVISAQDYDDSLTVDNYFDKNGDLLEFDSESLWNFHAWTDVWMARPDLPAGYGGWQAIDATLSTGPSSLEAIKRGEVGLEYDVAEKISEVNADVVDWKEDEETLLGYKKIKTNTDYVGYKLLTKRPHIFDPNGERDQDNVMHLYKNPEGSKEERLALFRAAYKCSERSCEVFELDKGLELEEIVFTLPDIESVYIGENFSIVLDLENTVNEKRNVQIAVTLISLFYNGVRGHTIKRVSDTVEIGPNSKKQFKIGIKPEDYIGKLVEFSLLKTYILATVEETKQTWAGEDDFQITKPSLTVEVDGLLKVGKPGKIFFKLKNPLKLELTDCQLAFDCPGLMKYQKLPFRNVLPEENLKIEASVTPVAQGKLTLVALFHSKQLKEIMGSAMIEVA
;
A
#
# COMPACT_ATOMS: atom_id res chain seq x y z
N LEU A 1 10.20 -21.84 38.46
CA LEU A 1 8.73 -21.76 38.66
C LEU A 1 8.11 -22.64 37.59
N LYS A 2 7.37 -23.70 37.92
CA LYS A 2 7.05 -24.72 36.89
C LYS A 2 5.70 -24.44 36.22
N VAL A 3 5.72 -24.16 34.91
CA VAL A 3 4.51 -23.93 34.09
C VAL A 3 3.74 -25.25 33.94
N ALA A 4 2.43 -25.19 34.15
CA ALA A 4 1.47 -26.29 33.97
C ALA A 4 0.82 -26.24 32.59
N SER A 5 0.29 -25.06 32.23
CA SER A 5 -0.42 -24.82 30.99
C SER A 5 -0.36 -23.35 30.59
N VAL A 6 -0.55 -23.12 29.29
CA VAL A 6 -0.69 -21.80 28.69
C VAL A 6 -1.99 -21.77 27.89
N ASN A 7 -2.79 -20.74 28.07
CA ASN A 7 -3.98 -20.47 27.27
C ASN A 7 -3.76 -19.19 26.47
N LEU A 8 -3.77 -19.29 25.14
CA LEU A 8 -3.61 -18.17 24.22
C LEU A 8 -4.89 -17.36 23.99
N LEU A 9 -6.00 -17.73 24.66
CA LEU A 9 -7.28 -17.00 24.60
C LEU A 9 -7.70 -16.73 23.15
N ALA A 10 -7.62 -17.76 22.31
CA ALA A 10 -7.72 -17.65 20.85
C ALA A 10 -9.00 -16.91 20.42
N LEU A 11 -10.15 -17.28 20.98
CA LEU A 11 -11.44 -16.69 20.63
C LEU A 11 -11.58 -15.26 21.16
N GLU A 12 -11.15 -14.98 22.39
CA GLU A 12 -11.21 -13.66 22.99
C GLU A 12 -10.33 -12.65 22.25
N ASN A 13 -9.08 -13.02 22.00
CA ASN A 13 -8.14 -12.18 21.26
C ASN A 13 -8.60 -11.98 19.80
N SER A 14 -9.25 -12.97 19.17
CA SER A 14 -9.65 -12.88 17.77
C SER A 14 -10.52 -11.65 17.44
N LYS A 15 -11.26 -11.13 18.42
CA LYS A 15 -12.08 -9.91 18.27
C LYS A 15 -11.19 -8.67 18.09
N ALA A 16 -10.21 -8.48 18.95
CA ALA A 16 -9.29 -7.34 18.90
C ALA A 16 -8.38 -7.41 17.65
N HIS A 17 -8.02 -8.61 17.22
CA HIS A 17 -7.19 -8.82 16.04
C HIS A 17 -7.98 -8.88 14.72
N ARG A 18 -9.32 -8.81 14.76
CA ARG A 18 -10.19 -8.98 13.57
C ARG A 18 -9.89 -10.28 12.82
N THR A 19 -9.79 -11.37 13.58
CA THR A 19 -9.52 -12.73 13.11
C THR A 19 -10.59 -13.73 13.57
N SER A 20 -11.71 -13.24 14.12
CA SER A 20 -12.80 -14.09 14.60
C SER A 20 -13.56 -14.82 13.50
N LYS A 21 -13.36 -14.46 12.21
CA LYS A 21 -13.97 -15.18 11.09
C LYS A 21 -13.22 -16.47 10.73
N TYR A 22 -11.92 -16.56 11.04
CA TYR A 22 -11.15 -17.77 10.71
C TYR A 22 -11.71 -18.97 11.49
N GLU A 23 -12.11 -20.02 10.79
CA GLU A 23 -12.63 -21.25 11.39
C GLU A 23 -11.63 -21.85 12.40
N ALA A 24 -10.33 -21.65 12.16
CA ALA A 24 -9.24 -22.07 13.03
C ALA A 24 -9.42 -21.67 14.52
N VAL A 25 -10.03 -20.51 14.81
CA VAL A 25 -10.26 -20.06 16.20
C VAL A 25 -11.49 -20.70 16.86
N HIS A 26 -12.32 -21.40 16.09
CA HIS A 26 -13.57 -22.05 16.52
C HIS A 26 -13.48 -23.58 16.56
N LEU A 27 -12.34 -24.15 16.13
CA LEU A 27 -12.10 -25.58 16.23
C LEU A 27 -12.18 -26.06 17.68
N LYS A 28 -12.45 -27.37 17.88
CA LYS A 28 -12.48 -28.01 19.20
C LYS A 28 -11.20 -27.73 20.01
N THR A 29 -10.07 -27.71 19.32
CA THR A 29 -8.80 -27.16 19.83
C THR A 29 -8.54 -25.87 19.04
N PRO A 30 -8.89 -24.70 19.59
CA PRO A 30 -8.71 -23.43 18.90
C PRO A 30 -7.24 -23.16 18.59
N THR A 31 -6.94 -22.79 17.34
CA THR A 31 -5.64 -22.26 16.96
C THR A 31 -5.71 -20.75 16.97
N ALA A 32 -4.87 -20.09 17.78
CA ALA A 32 -4.88 -18.62 17.84
C ALA A 32 -4.41 -18.01 16.51
N VAL A 33 -5.07 -16.93 16.09
CA VAL A 33 -4.74 -16.18 14.88
C VAL A 33 -4.62 -14.70 15.26
N PHE A 34 -3.42 -14.15 15.17
CA PHE A 34 -3.10 -12.78 15.53
C PHE A 34 -2.67 -11.97 14.31
N ARG A 35 -2.80 -10.66 14.39
CA ARG A 35 -2.17 -9.69 13.49
C ARG A 35 -0.99 -9.03 14.20
N ARG A 36 0.12 -8.82 13.48
CA ARG A 36 1.34 -8.20 14.02
C ARG A 36 1.08 -6.78 14.54
N GLY A 37 1.84 -6.36 15.55
CA GLY A 37 1.72 -5.04 16.17
C GLY A 37 0.52 -4.84 17.10
N VAL A 38 -0.43 -5.80 17.17
CA VAL A 38 -1.56 -5.74 18.12
C VAL A 38 -1.23 -6.52 19.38
N GLU A 39 -1.58 -5.97 20.54
CA GLU A 39 -1.43 -6.67 21.81
C GLU A 39 -2.43 -7.84 21.93
N PHE A 40 -1.94 -9.03 22.29
CA PHE A 40 -2.75 -10.21 22.64
C PHE A 40 -2.52 -10.63 24.10
N GLU A 41 -3.55 -11.22 24.71
CA GLU A 41 -3.48 -11.76 26.08
C GLU A 41 -3.16 -13.25 26.10
N LEU A 42 -2.46 -13.70 27.15
CA LEU A 42 -2.26 -15.12 27.44
C LEU A 42 -2.26 -15.37 28.95
N ASP A 43 -2.86 -16.48 29.35
CA ASP A 43 -2.85 -16.95 30.74
C ASP A 43 -1.80 -18.05 30.92
N VAL A 44 -0.95 -17.89 31.95
CA VAL A 44 0.08 -18.86 32.32
C VAL A 44 -0.24 -19.40 33.70
N THR A 45 -0.51 -20.71 33.78
CA THR A 45 -0.83 -21.38 35.05
C THR A 45 0.37 -22.20 35.52
N PHE A 46 0.73 -22.08 36.80
CA PHE A 46 1.86 -22.79 37.40
C PHE A 46 1.41 -23.98 38.25
N THR A 47 2.21 -25.04 38.28
CA THR A 47 1.91 -26.26 39.05
C THR A 47 2.18 -26.09 40.55
N ASN A 48 3.35 -25.55 40.90
CA ASN A 48 3.85 -25.57 42.27
C ASN A 48 3.39 -24.38 43.11
N ARG A 49 3.74 -23.15 42.73
CA ARG A 49 3.48 -21.92 43.51
C ARG A 49 3.08 -20.73 42.64
N ALA A 50 2.64 -19.63 43.27
CA ALA A 50 2.36 -18.37 42.60
C ALA A 50 3.64 -17.69 42.08
N TYR A 51 3.47 -16.83 41.07
CA TYR A 51 4.52 -15.97 40.54
C TYR A 51 4.76 -14.78 41.48
N HIS A 52 6.03 -14.54 41.82
CA HIS A 52 6.45 -13.41 42.64
C HIS A 52 7.53 -12.60 41.90
N PRO A 53 7.24 -11.35 41.47
CA PRO A 53 8.17 -10.53 40.68
C PRO A 53 9.55 -10.33 41.32
N GLU A 54 9.62 -10.30 42.65
CA GLU A 54 10.83 -10.12 43.45
C GLU A 54 11.78 -11.33 43.44
N THR A 55 11.24 -12.53 43.19
CA THR A 55 12.05 -13.76 43.21
C THR A 55 12.14 -14.43 41.84
N ASP A 56 11.16 -14.16 40.96
CA ASP A 56 10.98 -14.86 39.70
C ASP A 56 11.22 -13.93 38.51
N LYS A 57 11.95 -14.44 37.52
CA LYS A 57 12.01 -13.89 36.17
C LYS A 57 11.21 -14.79 35.25
N LEU A 58 10.44 -14.19 34.35
CA LEU A 58 9.73 -14.89 33.30
C LEU A 58 9.95 -14.16 31.98
N ARG A 59 10.20 -14.93 30.93
CA ARG A 59 10.18 -14.46 29.54
C ARG A 59 9.37 -15.41 28.68
N VAL A 60 8.75 -14.84 27.67
CA VAL A 60 8.08 -15.58 26.59
C VAL A 60 8.95 -15.43 25.35
N LEU A 61 9.18 -16.54 24.66
CA LEU A 61 10.05 -16.68 23.50
C LEU A 61 9.28 -17.31 22.36
N PHE A 62 9.60 -16.92 21.13
CA PHE A 62 8.91 -17.37 19.93
C PHE A 62 9.89 -17.93 18.91
N LYS A 63 9.45 -18.96 18.20
CA LYS A 63 10.15 -19.58 17.08
C LYS A 63 9.18 -19.75 15.93
N LEU A 64 9.63 -19.54 14.70
CA LEU A 64 8.86 -19.98 13.53
C LEU A 64 8.72 -21.50 13.59
N ALA A 65 7.53 -21.99 13.26
CA ALA A 65 7.21 -23.42 13.39
C ALA A 65 8.01 -24.29 12.41
N ASP A 66 8.39 -23.72 11.27
CA ASP A 66 8.99 -24.41 10.11
C ASP A 66 10.37 -23.87 9.71
N ASP A 67 11.01 -23.03 10.54
CA ASP A 67 12.42 -22.65 10.33
C ASP A 67 13.31 -23.90 10.51
N ASP A 68 14.38 -23.95 9.70
CA ASP A 68 15.33 -25.07 9.61
C ASP A 68 15.81 -25.54 11.00
N GLU A 69 15.80 -26.84 11.27
CA GLU A 69 16.10 -27.41 12.62
C GLU A 69 17.49 -27.01 13.15
N LYS A 70 18.37 -26.55 12.25
CA LYS A 70 19.70 -26.03 12.55
C LYS A 70 19.66 -24.71 13.34
N VAL A 71 18.61 -23.90 13.19
CA VAL A 71 18.44 -22.64 13.93
C VAL A 71 17.56 -22.89 15.16
N LYS A 72 18.16 -23.43 16.23
CA LYS A 72 17.44 -23.72 17.49
C LYS A 72 17.13 -22.46 18.34
N ALA A 73 17.60 -21.29 17.94
CA ALA A 73 17.47 -20.05 18.70
C ALA A 73 16.08 -19.43 18.51
N PRO A 74 15.43 -18.95 19.60
CA PRO A 74 14.27 -18.07 19.50
C PRO A 74 14.55 -16.88 18.58
N ARG A 75 13.58 -16.55 17.73
CA ARG A 75 13.60 -15.41 16.79
C ARG A 75 12.89 -14.18 17.35
N GLY A 76 12.32 -14.29 18.54
CA GLY A 76 11.58 -13.23 19.19
C GLY A 76 11.25 -13.57 20.64
N GLY A 77 10.76 -12.56 21.38
CA GLY A 77 10.36 -12.72 22.77
C GLY A 77 10.77 -11.55 23.64
N SER A 78 10.22 -11.52 24.85
CA SER A 78 10.44 -10.45 25.81
C SER A 78 10.36 -10.96 27.24
N TRP A 79 11.07 -10.27 28.14
CA TRP A 79 10.91 -10.45 29.58
C TRP A 79 9.67 -9.68 30.04
N ILE A 80 9.05 -10.11 31.14
CA ILE A 80 8.06 -9.24 31.80
C ILE A 80 8.76 -7.93 32.17
N THR A 81 8.22 -6.81 31.68
CA THR A 81 8.76 -5.48 31.88
C THR A 81 7.67 -4.49 32.28
N ASN A 82 8.08 -3.49 33.07
CA ASN A 82 7.29 -2.29 33.37
C ASN A 82 7.87 -1.04 32.68
N SER A 83 8.89 -1.21 31.82
CA SER A 83 9.49 -0.10 31.09
C SER A 83 8.53 0.42 30.03
N GLN A 84 8.08 1.66 30.20
CA GLN A 84 7.14 2.29 29.28
C GLN A 84 7.74 2.42 27.87
N ASP A 85 9.04 2.73 27.76
CA ASP A 85 9.74 2.84 26.47
C ASP A 85 9.65 1.54 25.66
N ILE A 86 9.85 0.38 26.30
CA ILE A 86 9.73 -0.94 25.65
C ILE A 86 8.27 -1.25 25.31
N LEU A 87 7.32 -0.83 26.15
CA LEU A 87 5.89 -1.03 25.91
C LEU A 87 5.34 -0.13 24.80
N GLU A 88 5.99 0.99 24.50
CA GLU A 88 5.59 1.94 23.46
C GLU A 88 6.30 1.68 22.12
N ASP A 89 7.52 1.13 22.12
CA ASP A 89 8.29 0.83 20.91
C ASP A 89 7.66 -0.29 20.05
N THR A 90 7.15 0.09 18.87
CA THR A 90 6.45 -0.80 17.93
C THR A 90 7.37 -1.76 17.17
N GLU A 91 8.68 -1.55 17.21
CA GLU A 91 9.68 -2.43 16.58
C GLU A 91 10.19 -3.51 17.53
N LEU A 92 9.79 -3.45 18.82
CA LEU A 92 10.21 -4.41 19.84
C LEU A 92 9.08 -5.35 20.27
N TRP A 93 9.49 -6.55 20.67
CA TRP A 93 8.63 -7.44 21.44
C TRP A 93 8.43 -6.89 22.84
N SER A 94 7.18 -6.76 23.26
CA SER A 94 6.84 -6.26 24.60
C SER A 94 5.97 -7.27 25.34
N LEU A 95 6.19 -7.41 26.66
CA LEU A 95 5.47 -8.33 27.52
C LEU A 95 5.23 -7.68 28.89
N ARG A 96 3.97 -7.57 29.30
CA ARG A 96 3.59 -7.01 30.60
C ARG A 96 2.68 -7.93 31.39
N LEU A 97 2.82 -7.87 32.72
CA LEU A 97 1.93 -8.52 33.65
C LEU A 97 0.67 -7.66 33.82
N VAL A 98 -0.50 -8.24 33.56
CA VAL A 98 -1.80 -7.56 33.70
C VAL A 98 -2.46 -7.88 35.04
N GLY A 99 -2.30 -9.12 35.51
CA GLY A 99 -2.89 -9.53 36.78
C GLY A 99 -2.44 -10.91 37.22
N THR A 100 -2.69 -11.18 38.50
CA THR A 100 -2.35 -12.46 39.15
C THR A 100 -3.58 -12.96 39.88
N LYS A 101 -3.94 -14.22 39.67
CA LYS A 101 -5.03 -14.91 40.38
C LYS A 101 -4.54 -16.29 40.83
N GLY A 102 -4.15 -16.39 42.10
CA GLY A 102 -3.60 -17.62 42.65
C GLY A 102 -2.31 -18.05 41.94
N LYS A 103 -2.34 -19.23 41.30
CA LYS A 103 -1.21 -19.78 40.52
C LYS A 103 -1.26 -19.42 39.03
N THR A 104 -2.20 -18.57 38.62
CA THR A 104 -2.33 -18.13 37.23
C THR A 104 -1.97 -16.66 37.14
N ILE A 105 -1.15 -16.30 36.16
CA ILE A 105 -0.91 -14.92 35.77
C ILE A 105 -1.50 -14.66 34.40
N LYS A 106 -2.02 -13.45 34.22
CA LYS A 106 -2.46 -12.93 32.93
C LYS A 106 -1.39 -11.99 32.39
N LEU A 107 -0.91 -12.27 31.20
CA LEU A 107 0.10 -11.50 30.49
C LEU A 107 -0.51 -10.85 29.26
N LYS A 108 0.08 -9.75 28.82
CA LYS A 108 -0.22 -9.12 27.54
C LYS A 108 1.05 -8.89 26.75
N MET A 109 1.02 -9.25 25.48
CA MET A 109 2.19 -9.30 24.61
C MET A 109 1.94 -8.57 23.29
N ARG A 110 2.92 -7.82 22.79
CA ARG A 110 2.91 -7.23 21.44
C ARG A 110 4.09 -7.75 20.63
N THR A 111 3.86 -8.01 19.35
CA THR A 111 4.92 -8.31 18.38
C THR A 111 5.47 -7.03 17.76
N PRO A 112 6.71 -7.02 17.26
CA PRO A 112 7.16 -6.01 16.30
C PRO A 112 6.22 -5.90 15.09
N ILE A 113 6.11 -4.72 14.50
CA ILE A 113 5.22 -4.45 13.37
C ILE A 113 5.75 -4.98 12.02
N ARG A 114 7.05 -5.28 11.89
CA ARG A 114 7.66 -5.84 10.66
C ARG A 114 8.01 -7.32 10.76
N ILE A 115 7.56 -7.98 11.82
CA ILE A 115 7.88 -9.38 12.07
C ILE A 115 7.30 -10.31 10.98
N PRO A 116 7.93 -11.47 10.72
CA PRO A 116 7.40 -12.46 9.78
C PRO A 116 6.02 -12.99 10.13
N ILE A 117 5.22 -13.24 9.09
CA ILE A 117 3.91 -13.89 9.23
C ILE A 117 4.05 -15.42 9.12
N GLY A 118 2.95 -16.14 9.38
CA GLY A 118 2.91 -17.60 9.30
C GLY A 118 2.76 -18.26 10.67
N ALA A 119 3.20 -19.52 10.78
CA ALA A 119 3.02 -20.33 11.98
C ALA A 119 4.18 -20.15 12.98
N TRP A 120 3.83 -19.96 14.25
CA TRP A 120 4.76 -19.72 15.35
C TRP A 120 4.52 -20.65 16.53
N LYS A 121 5.60 -21.01 17.23
CA LYS A 121 5.61 -21.78 18.49
C LYS A 121 5.97 -20.87 19.66
N LEU A 122 5.33 -21.10 20.80
CA LEU A 122 5.53 -20.35 22.04
C LEU A 122 6.35 -21.16 23.05
N ILE A 123 7.32 -20.50 23.69
CA ILE A 123 8.15 -21.08 24.75
C ILE A 123 8.15 -20.13 25.94
N ILE A 124 7.91 -20.64 27.15
CA ILE A 124 8.04 -19.89 28.40
C ILE A 124 9.28 -20.36 29.13
N LYS A 125 10.16 -19.42 29.48
CA LYS A 125 11.27 -19.67 30.40
C LYS A 125 11.04 -18.93 31.70
N THR A 126 11.21 -19.64 32.80
CA THR A 126 11.21 -19.04 34.13
C THR A 126 12.54 -19.31 34.81
N ASP A 127 13.09 -18.30 35.46
CA ASP A 127 14.34 -18.38 36.20
C ASP A 127 14.12 -17.80 37.60
N LEU A 128 14.78 -18.35 38.61
CA LEU A 128 14.94 -17.62 39.88
C LEU A 128 15.89 -16.44 39.66
N ARG A 129 15.61 -15.29 40.28
CA ARG A 129 16.53 -14.14 40.25
C ARG A 129 17.90 -14.44 40.85
N SER A 130 17.97 -15.41 41.76
CA SER A 130 19.22 -15.95 42.31
C SER A 130 20.01 -16.82 41.32
N HIS A 131 19.47 -17.09 40.13
CA HIS A 131 20.05 -17.98 39.11
C HIS A 131 20.21 -19.46 39.54
N LEU A 132 19.60 -19.86 40.67
CA LEU A 132 19.73 -21.21 41.22
C LEU A 132 18.82 -22.26 40.54
N ALA A 133 17.79 -21.84 39.81
CA ALA A 133 16.88 -22.75 39.12
C ALA A 133 16.28 -22.09 37.86
N SER A 134 16.11 -22.89 36.82
CA SER A 134 15.56 -22.51 35.52
C SER A 134 14.60 -23.61 35.04
N GLU A 135 13.46 -23.22 34.49
CA GLU A 135 12.45 -24.12 33.94
C GLU A 135 12.07 -23.63 32.54
N THR A 136 11.90 -24.55 31.60
CA THR A 136 11.43 -24.25 30.22
C THR A 136 10.18 -25.05 29.93
N TYR A 137 9.17 -24.38 29.38
CA TYR A 137 7.93 -24.96 28.90
C TYR A 137 7.77 -24.62 27.42
N GLU A 138 7.60 -25.63 26.56
CA GLU A 138 7.24 -25.45 25.17
C GLU A 138 5.74 -25.72 25.01
N HIS A 139 5.02 -24.76 24.45
CA HIS A 139 3.60 -24.93 24.18
C HIS A 139 3.42 -25.89 22.99
N PRO A 140 2.54 -26.89 23.09
CA PRO A 140 2.39 -27.91 22.04
C PRO A 140 1.78 -27.35 20.75
N GLU A 141 0.86 -26.39 20.86
CA GLU A 141 0.15 -25.83 19.71
C GLU A 141 0.91 -24.67 19.06
N ILE A 142 0.67 -24.49 17.77
CA ILE A 142 1.09 -23.29 17.04
C ILE A 142 0.05 -22.18 17.16
N PHE A 143 0.44 -20.97 16.78
CA PHE A 143 -0.49 -19.90 16.44
C PHE A 143 -0.07 -19.27 15.11
N TYR A 144 -1.00 -18.61 14.43
CA TYR A 144 -0.72 -17.88 13.20
C TYR A 144 -0.57 -16.40 13.48
N LEU A 145 0.42 -15.77 12.84
CA LEU A 145 0.60 -14.33 12.81
C LEU A 145 0.39 -13.83 11.39
N LEU A 146 -0.36 -12.75 11.23
CA LEU A 146 -0.78 -12.16 9.95
C LEU A 146 -0.32 -10.70 9.82
N LEU A 147 -0.40 -10.16 8.60
CA LEU A 147 -0.24 -8.74 8.31
C LEU A 147 -1.37 -7.93 8.96
N ASN A 148 -1.11 -6.63 9.21
CA ASN A 148 -2.04 -5.76 9.91
C ASN A 148 -2.38 -4.48 9.15
N PRO A 149 -3.39 -4.52 8.27
CA PRO A 149 -3.76 -3.37 7.45
C PRO A 149 -4.48 -2.25 8.22
N TRP A 150 -4.73 -2.43 9.53
CA TRP A 150 -5.29 -1.39 10.39
C TRP A 150 -4.24 -0.66 11.22
N HIS A 151 -2.98 -1.08 11.20
CA HIS A 151 -1.91 -0.44 11.94
C HIS A 151 -1.15 0.53 11.05
N LYS A 152 -1.16 1.82 11.38
CA LYS A 152 -0.60 2.91 10.55
C LYS A 152 0.84 2.70 10.09
N ASP A 153 1.67 2.08 10.93
CA ASP A 153 3.09 1.84 10.65
C ASP A 153 3.36 0.52 9.90
N ASP A 154 2.34 -0.32 9.71
CA ASP A 154 2.46 -1.52 8.88
C ASP A 154 2.44 -1.10 7.40
N ASN A 155 3.31 -1.69 6.58
CA ASN A 155 3.37 -1.41 5.14
C ASN A 155 2.07 -1.75 4.42
N VAL A 156 1.16 -2.55 4.98
CA VAL A 156 -0.17 -2.82 4.39
C VAL A 156 -1.28 -1.91 4.91
N PHE A 157 -0.95 -0.86 5.66
CA PHE A 157 -1.95 0.06 6.21
C PHE A 157 -2.81 0.70 5.13
N MET A 158 -4.12 0.56 5.27
CA MET A 158 -5.10 1.27 4.43
C MET A 158 -5.71 2.42 5.24
N PRO A 159 -5.44 3.69 4.86
CA PRO A 159 -5.92 4.85 5.62
C PRO A 159 -7.45 4.89 5.77
N ASP A 160 -8.18 4.59 4.70
CA ASP A 160 -9.63 4.39 4.77
C ASP A 160 -9.94 2.96 5.25
N THR A 161 -9.88 2.79 6.57
CA THR A 161 -10.09 1.48 7.19
C THR A 161 -11.49 0.89 6.98
N TYR A 162 -12.47 1.68 6.50
CA TYR A 162 -13.79 1.15 6.14
C TYR A 162 -13.72 0.22 4.93
N LEU A 163 -12.84 0.53 3.97
CA LEU A 163 -12.60 -0.29 2.78
C LEU A 163 -12.03 -1.67 3.11
N LEU A 164 -11.42 -1.85 4.29
CA LEU A 164 -10.90 -3.15 4.74
C LEU A 164 -12.02 -4.17 4.99
N GLU A 165 -13.26 -3.73 5.20
CA GLU A 165 -14.39 -4.65 5.22
C GLU A 165 -14.57 -5.32 3.84
N GLU A 166 -14.34 -4.63 2.73
CA GLU A 166 -14.39 -5.23 1.39
C GLU A 166 -13.11 -5.97 1.04
N TYR A 167 -11.94 -5.36 1.27
CA TYR A 167 -10.68 -5.83 0.71
C TYR A 167 -9.93 -6.84 1.60
N VAL A 168 -10.41 -7.10 2.82
CA VAL A 168 -9.86 -8.11 3.72
C VAL A 168 -10.98 -9.00 4.29
N MET A 169 -12.05 -8.40 4.83
CA MET A 169 -13.04 -9.13 5.61
C MET A 169 -14.18 -9.77 4.79
N ASN A 170 -14.42 -9.30 3.57
CA ASN A 170 -15.45 -9.85 2.69
C ASN A 170 -14.91 -11.10 1.97
N ASP A 171 -15.59 -12.22 2.14
CA ASP A 171 -15.29 -13.52 1.54
C ASP A 171 -16.15 -13.83 0.31
N VAL A 172 -16.99 -12.87 -0.10
CA VAL A 172 -17.81 -12.94 -1.32
C VAL A 172 -17.40 -11.80 -2.25
N GLY A 173 -16.86 -12.17 -3.40
CA GLY A 173 -16.45 -11.26 -4.46
C GLY A 173 -17.25 -11.43 -5.74
N LYS A 174 -16.80 -10.70 -6.77
CA LYS A 174 -17.31 -10.80 -8.13
C LYS A 174 -16.15 -10.56 -9.09
N VAL A 175 -15.98 -11.45 -10.06
CA VAL A 175 -14.98 -11.38 -11.12
C VAL A 175 -15.68 -11.24 -12.46
N TYR A 176 -15.22 -10.32 -13.29
CA TYR A 176 -15.84 -10.05 -14.58
C TYR A 176 -15.21 -10.94 -15.65
N VAL A 177 -16.03 -11.45 -16.56
CA VAL A 177 -15.61 -12.30 -17.67
C VAL A 177 -16.44 -11.96 -18.90
N GLY A 178 -15.90 -12.24 -20.09
CA GLY A 178 -16.56 -11.97 -21.37
C GLY A 178 -15.90 -10.85 -22.17
N ALA A 179 -16.40 -10.63 -23.38
CA ALA A 179 -15.81 -9.68 -24.34
C ALA A 179 -16.36 -8.26 -24.14
N LYS A 180 -15.86 -7.30 -24.94
CA LYS A 180 -16.16 -5.85 -24.90
C LYS A 180 -17.61 -5.48 -24.56
N ASN A 181 -18.58 -6.13 -25.20
CA ASN A 181 -20.00 -5.80 -25.10
C ASN A 181 -20.81 -6.79 -24.24
N SER A 182 -20.16 -7.83 -23.70
CA SER A 182 -20.80 -8.92 -22.95
C SER A 182 -20.10 -9.24 -21.63
N ALA A 183 -19.20 -8.36 -21.18
CA ALA A 183 -18.53 -8.50 -19.90
C ALA A 183 -19.55 -8.46 -18.75
N ILE A 184 -19.69 -9.59 -18.05
CA ILE A 184 -20.62 -9.78 -16.94
C ILE A 184 -19.88 -10.28 -15.70
N GLY A 185 -20.36 -9.91 -14.52
CA GLY A 185 -19.75 -10.31 -13.26
C GLY A 185 -20.27 -11.67 -12.79
N ARG A 186 -19.33 -12.57 -12.51
CA ARG A 186 -19.56 -13.85 -11.87
C ARG A 186 -19.23 -13.74 -10.39
N HIS A 187 -20.16 -14.11 -9.51
CA HIS A 187 -19.88 -14.17 -8.08
C HIS A 187 -18.83 -15.24 -7.77
N TRP A 188 -17.96 -14.92 -6.82
CA TRP A 188 -16.87 -15.80 -6.42
C TRP A 188 -16.75 -15.87 -4.90
N LEU A 189 -16.72 -17.08 -4.35
CA LEU A 189 -16.50 -17.29 -2.92
C LEU A 189 -15.00 -17.44 -2.65
N PHE A 190 -14.37 -16.42 -2.06
CA PHE A 190 -12.94 -16.45 -1.76
C PHE A 190 -12.61 -17.47 -0.67
N GLY A 191 -13.44 -17.56 0.38
CA GLY A 191 -13.29 -18.57 1.43
C GLY A 191 -11.96 -18.49 2.19
N GLN A 192 -11.37 -17.30 2.34
CA GLN A 192 -10.09 -17.07 2.99
C GLN A 192 -10.05 -17.48 4.49
N PHE A 193 -11.22 -17.75 5.08
CA PHE A 193 -11.39 -18.05 6.50
C PHE A 193 -11.54 -19.54 6.82
N GLU A 194 -11.64 -20.40 5.80
CA GLU A 194 -11.79 -21.85 5.98
C GLU A 194 -10.55 -22.46 6.66
N ALA A 195 -10.72 -23.52 7.45
CA ALA A 195 -9.66 -24.08 8.30
C ALA A 195 -8.40 -24.55 7.55
N HIS A 196 -8.52 -24.93 6.26
CA HIS A 196 -7.40 -25.41 5.44
C HIS A 196 -6.54 -24.29 4.83
N VAL A 197 -6.99 -23.03 4.82
CA VAL A 197 -6.28 -21.95 4.10
C VAL A 197 -4.97 -21.55 4.77
N LEU A 198 -4.96 -21.32 6.09
CA LEU A 198 -3.73 -20.95 6.81
C LEU A 198 -2.66 -22.06 6.79
N PRO A 199 -3.02 -23.36 6.92
CA PRO A 199 -2.10 -24.47 6.64
C PRO A 199 -1.48 -24.44 5.23
N ILE A 200 -2.25 -24.11 4.19
CA ILE A 200 -1.71 -23.98 2.81
C ILE A 200 -0.69 -22.84 2.75
N ILE A 201 -1.01 -21.67 3.28
CA ILE A 201 -0.09 -20.52 3.32
C ILE A 201 1.20 -20.87 4.07
N ARG A 202 1.08 -21.60 5.20
CA ARG A 202 2.24 -22.11 5.93
C ARG A 202 3.11 -23.02 5.05
N ASN A 203 2.50 -23.90 4.25
CA ASN A 203 3.22 -24.77 3.33
C ASN A 203 3.91 -23.98 2.21
N LEU A 204 3.24 -22.98 1.63
CA LEU A 204 3.84 -22.08 0.65
C LEU A 204 5.06 -21.34 1.23
N LEU A 205 4.91 -20.72 2.41
CA LEU A 205 6.02 -20.04 3.10
C LEU A 205 7.19 -20.97 3.42
N LYS A 206 6.90 -22.22 3.79
CA LYS A 206 7.91 -23.23 4.08
C LYS A 206 8.69 -23.65 2.83
N ASN A 207 8.01 -23.78 1.69
CA ASN A 207 8.60 -24.25 0.42
C ASN A 207 9.04 -23.08 -0.50
N SER A 208 8.95 -21.85 -0.01
CA SER A 208 9.47 -20.67 -0.67
C SER A 208 10.96 -20.48 -0.37
N GLU A 209 11.65 -19.72 -1.23
CA GLU A 209 13.04 -19.32 -1.01
C GLU A 209 13.17 -18.07 -0.12
N LEU A 210 12.05 -17.57 0.42
CA LEU A 210 12.03 -16.38 1.24
C LEU A 210 12.83 -16.56 2.52
N ASN A 211 13.72 -15.62 2.79
CA ASN A 211 14.46 -15.55 4.05
C ASN A 211 13.56 -15.10 5.20
N TYR A 212 14.13 -15.06 6.41
CA TYR A 212 13.38 -14.69 7.61
C TYR A 212 12.65 -13.35 7.47
N TYR A 213 13.31 -12.28 7.02
CA TYR A 213 12.72 -10.95 6.95
C TYR A 213 11.71 -10.81 5.80
N GLU A 214 11.97 -11.47 4.67
CA GLU A 214 11.08 -11.46 3.49
C GLU A 214 9.71 -12.10 3.79
N LYS A 215 9.65 -13.05 4.72
CA LYS A 215 8.38 -13.61 5.22
C LYS A 215 7.52 -12.60 6.00
N GLY A 216 8.02 -11.39 6.25
CA GLY A 216 7.26 -10.26 6.80
C GLY A 216 7.06 -9.11 5.82
N ASP A 217 7.62 -9.19 4.62
CA ASP A 217 7.56 -8.13 3.61
C ASP A 217 6.37 -8.35 2.68
N PRO A 218 5.37 -7.43 2.66
CA PRO A 218 4.22 -7.58 1.77
C PRO A 218 4.58 -7.65 0.28
N ILE A 219 5.71 -7.09 -0.15
CA ILE A 219 6.16 -7.17 -1.55
C ILE A 219 6.46 -8.63 -1.91
N GLN A 220 7.27 -9.29 -1.08
CA GLN A 220 7.64 -10.70 -1.27
C GLN A 220 6.46 -11.64 -1.03
N LEU A 221 5.60 -11.33 -0.06
CA LEU A 221 4.37 -12.09 0.19
C LEU A 221 3.34 -11.98 -0.94
N ALA A 222 3.31 -10.86 -1.67
CA ALA A 222 2.50 -10.74 -2.87
C ALA A 222 3.03 -11.66 -3.98
N ARG A 223 4.36 -11.69 -4.19
CA ARG A 223 5.02 -12.61 -5.14
C ARG A 223 4.89 -14.08 -4.75
N LEU A 224 4.74 -14.40 -3.45
CA LEU A 224 4.42 -15.76 -2.99
C LEU A 224 3.13 -16.31 -3.63
N THR A 225 2.21 -15.46 -4.09
CA THR A 225 0.99 -15.92 -4.77
C THR A 225 1.23 -16.47 -6.19
N PHE A 226 2.41 -16.23 -6.78
CA PHE A 226 2.81 -16.85 -8.05
C PHE A 226 3.02 -18.36 -7.89
N ASP A 227 3.33 -18.82 -6.68
CA ASP A 227 3.30 -20.25 -6.32
C ASP A 227 1.88 -20.85 -6.36
N SER A 228 0.83 -20.09 -6.72
CA SER A 228 -0.48 -20.67 -7.00
C SER A 228 -0.46 -21.68 -8.16
N HIS A 229 0.54 -21.65 -9.04
CA HIS A 229 0.81 -22.74 -9.99
C HIS A 229 1.15 -24.09 -9.33
N ARG A 230 1.60 -24.08 -8.06
CA ARG A 230 1.76 -25.30 -7.25
C ARG A 230 0.44 -25.81 -6.68
N ILE A 231 -0.61 -24.97 -6.68
CA ILE A 231 -1.95 -25.27 -6.18
C ILE A 231 -2.91 -25.62 -7.33
N LEU A 232 -2.77 -24.96 -8.47
CA LEU A 232 -3.72 -24.99 -9.57
C LEU A 232 -2.97 -25.10 -10.91
N GLU A 233 -3.39 -26.04 -11.75
CA GLU A 233 -2.84 -26.25 -13.09
C GLU A 233 -3.65 -25.47 -14.14
N GLY A 234 -2.96 -24.73 -15.01
CA GLY A 234 -3.60 -23.93 -16.06
C GLY A 234 -3.96 -24.73 -17.30
N ASN A 235 -5.13 -24.52 -17.89
CA ASN A 235 -5.51 -25.14 -19.17
C ASN A 235 -6.48 -24.27 -19.98
N TRP A 236 -6.10 -23.96 -21.23
CA TRP A 236 -6.85 -23.16 -22.20
C TRP A 236 -7.25 -23.95 -23.46
N SER A 237 -7.00 -25.27 -23.53
CA SER A 237 -7.23 -26.09 -24.73
C SER A 237 -8.72 -26.27 -25.07
N GLY A 238 -9.61 -26.09 -24.09
CA GLY A 238 -11.03 -26.44 -24.22
C GLY A 238 -11.35 -27.89 -23.84
N GLU A 239 -10.34 -28.71 -23.56
CA GLU A 239 -10.46 -30.12 -23.20
C GLU A 239 -10.10 -30.33 -21.72
N TYR A 240 -11.05 -30.79 -20.91
CA TYR A 240 -10.92 -30.86 -19.44
C TYR A 240 -11.36 -32.22 -18.86
N GLU A 241 -11.30 -33.30 -19.63
CA GLU A 241 -11.88 -34.61 -19.24
C GLU A 241 -11.25 -35.21 -17.97
N ASP A 242 -9.98 -34.91 -17.70
CA ASP A 242 -9.23 -35.40 -16.54
C ASP A 242 -9.21 -34.41 -15.36
N GLY A 243 -10.02 -33.35 -15.41
CA GLY A 243 -10.09 -32.33 -14.37
C GLY A 243 -11.44 -31.62 -14.32
N THR A 244 -11.47 -30.49 -13.62
CA THR A 244 -12.64 -29.61 -13.56
C THR A 244 -12.51 -28.53 -14.62
N ASN A 245 -13.55 -28.39 -15.45
CA ASN A 245 -13.66 -27.25 -16.37
C ASN A 245 -13.55 -25.94 -15.58
N PRO A 246 -12.62 -25.01 -15.93
CA PRO A 246 -12.41 -23.76 -15.19
C PRO A 246 -13.68 -22.94 -14.97
N SER A 247 -14.66 -23.05 -15.87
CA SER A 247 -15.97 -22.38 -15.79
C SER A 247 -16.94 -23.01 -14.77
N LEU A 248 -16.62 -24.12 -14.12
CA LEU A 248 -17.47 -24.73 -13.09
C LEU A 248 -17.10 -24.29 -11.67
N TRP A 249 -15.91 -23.71 -11.47
CA TRP A 249 -15.51 -23.21 -10.16
C TRP A 249 -16.43 -22.10 -9.67
N THR A 250 -16.87 -22.21 -8.42
CA THR A 250 -17.74 -21.24 -7.74
C THR A 250 -16.97 -20.37 -6.73
N GLY A 251 -15.72 -20.71 -6.46
CA GLY A 251 -14.92 -20.10 -5.43
C GLY A 251 -13.54 -20.73 -5.31
N SER A 252 -12.67 -20.10 -4.52
CA SER A 252 -11.33 -20.61 -4.21
C SER A 252 -11.35 -21.66 -3.11
N ALA A 253 -12.36 -21.63 -2.23
CA ALA A 253 -12.53 -22.62 -1.15
C ALA A 253 -12.46 -24.09 -1.61
N PRO A 254 -13.23 -24.55 -2.63
CA PRO A 254 -13.17 -25.94 -3.09
C PRO A 254 -11.81 -26.31 -3.69
N ILE A 255 -11.19 -25.41 -4.46
CA ILE A 255 -9.86 -25.62 -5.05
C ILE A 255 -8.82 -25.81 -3.94
N LEU A 256 -8.79 -24.89 -2.97
CA LEU A 256 -7.86 -24.97 -1.84
C LEU A 256 -8.10 -26.19 -0.96
N LYS A 257 -9.36 -26.61 -0.81
CA LYS A 257 -9.71 -27.82 -0.05
C LYS A 257 -9.19 -29.07 -0.76
N GLU A 258 -9.47 -29.20 -2.05
CA GLU A 258 -8.99 -30.33 -2.86
C GLU A 258 -7.46 -30.41 -2.83
N TYR A 259 -6.77 -29.28 -3.02
CA TYR A 259 -5.32 -29.21 -2.89
C TYR A 259 -4.83 -29.64 -1.51
N SER A 260 -5.51 -29.20 -0.43
CA SER A 260 -5.15 -29.57 0.94
C SER A 260 -5.31 -31.07 1.22
N GLU A 261 -6.23 -31.75 0.52
CA GLU A 261 -6.52 -33.18 0.70
C GLU A 261 -5.62 -34.05 -0.19
N SER A 262 -5.33 -33.61 -1.42
CA SER A 262 -4.53 -34.36 -2.39
C SER A 262 -3.03 -34.13 -2.28
N GLY A 263 -2.61 -32.91 -1.93
CA GLY A 263 -1.22 -32.46 -1.97
C GLY A 263 -0.66 -32.25 -3.39
N THR A 264 -1.51 -32.31 -4.42
CA THR A 264 -1.12 -32.14 -5.83
C THR A 264 -1.89 -30.99 -6.48
N PRO A 265 -1.33 -30.31 -7.51
CA PRO A 265 -2.04 -29.25 -8.22
C PRO A 265 -3.43 -29.69 -8.70
N VAL A 266 -4.42 -28.84 -8.46
CA VAL A 266 -5.83 -29.05 -8.84
C VAL A 266 -6.01 -28.68 -10.30
N LYS A 267 -6.76 -29.50 -11.03
CA LYS A 267 -7.04 -29.31 -12.46
C LYS A 267 -8.47 -28.79 -12.65
N TYR A 268 -8.76 -27.72 -13.39
CA TYR A 268 -7.87 -26.74 -14.03
C TYR A 268 -8.29 -25.31 -13.71
N GLY A 269 -7.40 -24.36 -13.98
CA GLY A 269 -7.61 -22.92 -13.85
C GLY A 269 -7.40 -22.15 -15.16
N GLN A 270 -8.01 -20.98 -15.23
CA GLN A 270 -7.70 -19.91 -16.18
C GLN A 270 -7.53 -18.59 -15.41
N CYS A 271 -7.26 -17.49 -16.11
CA CYS A 271 -6.81 -16.24 -15.48
C CYS A 271 -7.71 -15.75 -14.33
N TRP A 272 -9.03 -15.77 -14.48
CA TRP A 272 -9.95 -15.35 -13.40
C TRP A 272 -9.92 -16.30 -12.20
N VAL A 273 -9.62 -17.59 -12.40
CA VAL A 273 -9.47 -18.58 -11.33
C VAL A 273 -8.17 -18.32 -10.57
N PHE A 274 -7.05 -18.15 -11.29
CA PHE A 274 -5.75 -17.80 -10.70
C PHE A 274 -5.83 -16.48 -9.92
N ALA A 275 -6.37 -15.43 -10.52
CA ALA A 275 -6.58 -14.14 -9.86
C ALA A 275 -7.41 -14.28 -8.59
N SER A 276 -8.50 -15.05 -8.63
CA SER A 276 -9.36 -15.19 -7.46
C SER A 276 -8.74 -16.04 -6.34
N VAL A 277 -7.95 -17.07 -6.69
CA VAL A 277 -7.14 -17.84 -5.72
C VAL A 277 -6.07 -16.95 -5.10
N ALA A 278 -5.33 -16.18 -5.89
CA ALA A 278 -4.32 -15.23 -5.40
C ALA A 278 -4.94 -14.18 -4.45
N CYS A 279 -6.08 -13.60 -4.81
CA CYS A 279 -6.84 -12.69 -3.95
C CYS A 279 -7.22 -13.36 -2.61
N SER A 280 -7.67 -14.61 -2.63
CA SER A 280 -8.02 -15.37 -1.41
C SER A 280 -6.81 -15.55 -0.49
N LEU A 281 -5.65 -15.91 -1.05
CA LEU A 281 -4.40 -16.06 -0.29
C LEU A 281 -3.93 -14.72 0.29
N CYS A 282 -3.98 -13.63 -0.48
CA CYS A 282 -3.65 -12.29 -0.01
C CYS A 282 -4.53 -11.88 1.18
N ARG A 283 -5.86 -12.01 1.03
CA ARG A 283 -6.83 -11.67 2.09
C ARG A 283 -6.62 -12.51 3.34
N ALA A 284 -6.35 -13.80 3.18
CA ALA A 284 -6.04 -14.72 4.29
C ALA A 284 -4.77 -14.31 5.05
N MET A 285 -3.74 -13.80 4.37
CA MET A 285 -2.52 -13.27 5.00
C MET A 285 -2.72 -11.89 5.67
N GLY A 286 -3.82 -11.21 5.36
CA GLY A 286 -4.09 -9.83 5.80
C GLY A 286 -3.57 -8.75 4.84
N LEU A 287 -3.18 -9.11 3.62
CA LEU A 287 -2.86 -8.17 2.55
C LEU A 287 -4.16 -7.74 1.85
N PRO A 288 -4.57 -6.46 1.91
CA PRO A 288 -5.82 -6.03 1.27
C PRO A 288 -5.73 -6.23 -0.24
N ALA A 289 -6.73 -6.89 -0.81
CA ALA A 289 -6.69 -7.32 -2.22
C ALA A 289 -8.06 -7.23 -2.90
N ARG A 290 -8.07 -7.03 -4.22
CA ARG A 290 -9.26 -7.11 -5.07
C ARG A 290 -8.92 -7.73 -6.43
N VAL A 291 -9.86 -8.47 -7.01
CA VAL A 291 -9.72 -8.97 -8.39
C VAL A 291 -10.10 -7.85 -9.35
N VAL A 292 -9.33 -7.70 -10.43
CA VAL A 292 -9.64 -6.80 -11.54
C VAL A 292 -9.66 -7.59 -12.85
N THR A 293 -10.51 -7.16 -13.78
CA THR A 293 -10.62 -7.74 -15.13
C THR A 293 -10.40 -6.66 -16.16
N ASN A 294 -9.36 -6.80 -16.96
CA ASN A 294 -9.13 -5.98 -18.13
C ASN A 294 -9.88 -6.53 -19.32
N VAL A 295 -10.70 -5.68 -19.95
CA VAL A 295 -11.46 -6.05 -21.15
C VAL A 295 -10.68 -5.57 -22.36
N ILE A 296 -10.33 -6.50 -23.25
CA ILE A 296 -9.31 -6.34 -24.30
C ILE A 296 -7.94 -6.13 -23.68
N SER A 297 -7.30 -7.22 -23.26
CA SER A 297 -5.93 -7.19 -22.72
C SER A 297 -4.95 -7.60 -23.81
N ALA A 298 -3.90 -6.82 -23.98
CA ALA A 298 -2.81 -7.19 -24.87
C ALA A 298 -1.80 -8.09 -24.16
N GLN A 299 -1.07 -8.87 -24.94
CA GLN A 299 0.15 -9.52 -24.51
C GLN A 299 1.20 -9.24 -25.57
N ASP A 300 2.19 -8.45 -25.17
CA ASP A 300 3.32 -7.98 -25.96
C ASP A 300 4.53 -8.86 -25.59
N TYR A 301 5.19 -9.43 -26.59
CA TYR A 301 6.27 -10.39 -26.40
C TYR A 301 7.61 -9.91 -26.95
N ASP A 302 7.65 -8.77 -27.65
CA ASP A 302 8.86 -8.17 -28.20
C ASP A 302 9.22 -6.83 -27.54
N ASP A 303 8.53 -6.49 -26.44
CA ASP A 303 8.69 -5.27 -25.64
C ASP A 303 8.50 -4.01 -26.50
N SER A 304 7.66 -4.07 -27.53
CA SER A 304 7.37 -2.94 -28.43
C SER A 304 6.36 -1.95 -27.88
N LEU A 305 5.62 -2.32 -26.82
CA LEU A 305 4.40 -1.67 -26.34
C LEU A 305 3.32 -1.60 -27.43
N THR A 306 3.37 -2.53 -28.38
CA THR A 306 2.39 -2.66 -29.45
C THR A 306 1.85 -4.08 -29.55
N VAL A 307 0.72 -4.23 -30.25
CA VAL A 307 0.28 -5.53 -30.77
C VAL A 307 0.15 -5.41 -32.28
N ASP A 308 0.93 -6.22 -32.99
CA ASP A 308 1.12 -6.17 -34.42
C ASP A 308 0.23 -7.23 -35.13
N ASN A 309 -0.73 -6.75 -35.93
CA ASN A 309 -1.49 -7.60 -36.85
C ASN A 309 -0.85 -7.56 -38.23
N TYR A 310 -0.45 -8.71 -38.76
CA TYR A 310 0.16 -8.80 -40.08
C TYR A 310 -0.83 -9.34 -41.11
N PHE A 311 -0.97 -8.65 -42.23
CA PHE A 311 -1.85 -9.02 -43.33
C PHE A 311 -1.04 -9.33 -44.58
N ASP A 312 -1.40 -10.40 -45.30
CA ASP A 312 -0.80 -10.72 -46.59
C ASP A 312 -1.21 -9.71 -47.68
N LYS A 313 -0.66 -9.85 -48.88
CA LYS A 313 -1.04 -9.01 -50.04
C LYS A 313 -2.56 -9.00 -50.35
N ASN A 314 -3.27 -10.09 -50.07
CA ASN A 314 -4.70 -10.25 -50.31
C ASN A 314 -5.57 -9.62 -49.21
N GLY A 315 -4.96 -9.31 -48.05
CA GLY A 315 -5.63 -8.75 -46.87
C GLY A 315 -6.09 -9.80 -45.87
N ASP A 316 -5.60 -11.04 -45.98
CA ASP A 316 -5.85 -12.10 -45.01
C ASP A 316 -4.90 -11.94 -43.81
N LEU A 317 -5.44 -12.09 -42.59
CA LEU A 317 -4.65 -12.01 -41.35
C LEU A 317 -3.73 -13.23 -41.26
N LEU A 318 -2.45 -12.98 -41.05
CA LEU A 318 -1.45 -14.00 -40.78
C LEU A 318 -1.46 -14.33 -39.29
N GLU A 319 -1.73 -15.60 -38.97
CA GLU A 319 -1.65 -16.09 -37.60
C GLU A 319 -0.18 -16.37 -37.26
N PHE A 320 0.41 -15.48 -36.45
CA PHE A 320 1.71 -15.70 -35.81
C PHE A 320 1.49 -16.07 -34.34
N ASP A 321 2.31 -16.98 -33.82
CA ASP A 321 2.26 -17.42 -32.40
C ASP A 321 2.79 -16.37 -31.40
N SER A 322 3.06 -15.14 -31.85
CA SER A 322 3.93 -14.22 -31.11
C SER A 322 3.23 -13.14 -30.30
N GLU A 323 1.98 -12.75 -30.55
CA GLU A 323 1.28 -11.68 -29.81
C GLU A 323 -0.23 -11.92 -29.76
N SER A 324 -0.89 -11.58 -28.65
CA SER A 324 -2.30 -11.95 -28.47
C SER A 324 -3.16 -10.87 -27.82
N LEU A 325 -4.34 -10.64 -28.41
CA LEU A 325 -5.40 -9.82 -27.83
C LEU A 325 -6.42 -10.71 -27.14
N TRP A 326 -6.38 -10.72 -25.82
CA TRP A 326 -7.32 -11.48 -25.00
C TRP A 326 -8.62 -10.69 -24.89
N ASN A 327 -9.76 -11.35 -25.12
CA ASN A 327 -11.09 -10.75 -24.92
C ASN A 327 -11.23 -10.12 -23.53
N PHE A 328 -10.67 -10.80 -22.54
CA PHE A 328 -10.39 -10.25 -21.22
C PHE A 328 -9.23 -11.00 -20.58
N HIS A 329 -8.60 -10.35 -19.61
CA HIS A 329 -7.63 -10.98 -18.72
C HIS A 329 -7.88 -10.50 -17.30
N ALA A 330 -7.64 -11.34 -16.30
CA ALA A 330 -7.95 -11.03 -14.91
C ALA A 330 -6.75 -11.28 -14.01
N TRP A 331 -6.50 -10.34 -13.09
CA TRP A 331 -5.41 -10.39 -12.13
C TRP A 331 -5.86 -9.78 -10.78
N THR A 332 -4.93 -9.62 -9.83
CA THR A 332 -5.24 -9.09 -8.49
C THR A 332 -4.52 -7.77 -8.24
N ASP A 333 -5.25 -6.76 -7.75
CA ASP A 333 -4.65 -5.57 -7.13
C ASP A 333 -4.44 -5.83 -5.64
N VAL A 334 -3.28 -5.49 -5.09
CA VAL A 334 -2.96 -5.55 -3.65
C VAL A 334 -2.55 -4.18 -3.13
N TRP A 335 -2.92 -3.84 -1.88
CA TRP A 335 -2.61 -2.55 -1.27
C TRP A 335 -1.40 -2.63 -0.35
N MET A 336 -0.34 -1.88 -0.65
CA MET A 336 0.85 -1.77 0.21
C MET A 336 1.67 -0.51 -0.07
N ALA A 337 2.50 -0.11 0.89
CA ALA A 337 3.62 0.81 0.67
C ALA A 337 4.73 0.13 -0.15
N ARG A 338 5.54 0.95 -0.85
CA ARG A 338 6.66 0.53 -1.68
C ARG A 338 7.96 1.22 -1.24
N PRO A 339 8.53 0.86 -0.07
CA PRO A 339 9.74 1.50 0.45
C PRO A 339 10.99 1.21 -0.40
N ASP A 340 10.90 0.23 -1.30
CA ASP A 340 11.88 -0.09 -2.34
C ASP A 340 11.85 0.87 -3.53
N LEU A 341 10.76 1.63 -3.69
CA LEU A 341 10.57 2.64 -4.74
C LEU A 341 10.65 4.06 -4.17
N PRO A 342 10.83 5.10 -5.02
CA PRO A 342 10.65 6.47 -4.59
C PRO A 342 9.26 6.72 -3.98
N ALA A 343 9.15 7.74 -3.13
CA ALA A 343 7.85 8.10 -2.56
C ALA A 343 6.84 8.46 -3.66
N GLY A 344 5.59 8.04 -3.48
CA GLY A 344 4.46 8.23 -4.40
C GLY A 344 4.02 6.99 -5.18
N TYR A 345 4.81 5.91 -5.18
CA TYR A 345 4.49 4.66 -5.90
C TYR A 345 3.82 3.58 -5.02
N GLY A 346 3.56 3.86 -3.74
CA GLY A 346 2.74 3.02 -2.88
C GLY A 346 1.23 3.11 -3.16
N GLY A 347 0.44 2.26 -2.52
CA GLY A 347 -1.01 2.13 -2.73
C GLY A 347 -1.34 0.81 -3.43
N TRP A 348 -2.25 0.83 -4.40
CA TRP A 348 -2.56 -0.35 -5.21
C TRP A 348 -1.36 -0.76 -6.09
N GLN A 349 -1.08 -2.07 -6.11
CA GLN A 349 -0.07 -2.72 -6.93
C GLN A 349 -0.72 -3.88 -7.69
N ALA A 350 -0.45 -4.03 -8.98
CA ALA A 350 -0.93 -5.15 -9.80
C ALA A 350 -0.04 -6.37 -9.56
N ILE A 351 -0.64 -7.52 -9.26
CA ILE A 351 0.01 -8.82 -9.27
C ILE A 351 -0.77 -9.80 -10.15
N ASP A 352 -0.06 -10.56 -10.96
CA ASP A 352 -0.64 -11.53 -11.88
C ASP A 352 -0.13 -12.92 -11.57
N ALA A 353 -1.00 -13.76 -11.02
CA ALA A 353 -0.67 -15.14 -10.73
C ALA A 353 -0.76 -16.07 -11.95
N THR A 354 -1.28 -15.59 -13.09
CA THR A 354 -1.31 -16.35 -14.35
C THR A 354 0.01 -16.22 -15.08
N LEU A 355 0.55 -15.00 -15.11
CA LEU A 355 1.80 -14.65 -15.79
C LEU A 355 3.01 -14.61 -14.82
N SER A 356 2.76 -14.67 -13.51
CA SER A 356 3.77 -14.55 -12.44
C SER A 356 4.49 -13.19 -12.39
N THR A 357 3.74 -12.10 -12.56
CA THR A 357 4.26 -10.73 -12.69
C THR A 357 3.80 -9.79 -11.58
N GLY A 358 4.60 -8.78 -11.26
CA GLY A 358 4.38 -7.78 -10.24
C GLY A 358 5.12 -8.03 -8.91
N PRO A 359 4.87 -7.23 -7.85
CA PRO A 359 3.89 -6.15 -7.77
C PRO A 359 4.31 -4.91 -8.57
N SER A 360 3.50 -4.55 -9.57
CA SER A 360 3.69 -3.36 -10.41
C SER A 360 2.88 -2.20 -9.84
N SER A 361 3.52 -1.07 -9.54
CA SER A 361 2.80 0.10 -9.02
C SER A 361 1.83 0.65 -10.06
N LEU A 362 0.55 0.78 -9.70
CA LEU A 362 -0.46 1.38 -10.59
C LEU A 362 -0.09 2.82 -10.98
N GLU A 363 0.59 3.55 -10.08
CA GLU A 363 1.07 4.89 -10.39
C GLU A 363 2.24 4.87 -11.38
N ALA A 364 3.11 3.85 -11.33
CA ALA A 364 4.19 3.69 -12.30
C ALA A 364 3.64 3.36 -13.69
N ILE A 365 2.68 2.42 -13.76
CA ILE A 365 1.98 2.04 -15.00
C ILE A 365 1.32 3.27 -15.63
N LYS A 366 0.53 4.01 -14.85
CA LYS A 366 -0.19 5.20 -15.32
C LYS A 366 0.71 6.33 -15.84
N ARG A 367 1.95 6.38 -15.39
CA ARG A 367 2.93 7.41 -15.75
C ARG A 367 3.96 6.95 -16.78
N GLY A 368 3.85 5.72 -17.27
CA GLY A 368 4.84 5.14 -18.16
C GLY A 368 6.24 5.06 -17.54
N GLU A 369 6.33 4.85 -16.21
CA GLU A 369 7.62 4.78 -15.51
C GLU A 369 8.22 3.37 -15.59
N VAL A 370 8.66 3.01 -16.80
CA VAL A 370 9.42 1.78 -17.02
C VAL A 370 10.78 1.89 -16.32
N GLY A 371 11.26 0.76 -15.80
CA GLY A 371 12.51 0.64 -15.02
C GLY A 371 12.33 0.64 -13.50
N LEU A 372 11.12 0.90 -13.00
CA LEU A 372 10.78 0.57 -11.61
C LEU A 372 10.35 -0.88 -11.52
N GLU A 373 10.90 -1.59 -10.54
CA GLU A 373 10.48 -2.95 -10.25
C GLU A 373 9.02 -2.97 -9.78
N TYR A 374 8.19 -3.93 -10.13
CA TYR A 374 8.44 -5.07 -11.02
C TYR A 374 7.52 -4.96 -12.25
N ASP A 375 8.00 -5.46 -13.40
CA ASP A 375 7.17 -5.78 -14.59
C ASP A 375 6.24 -4.63 -15.07
N VAL A 376 6.68 -3.38 -14.89
CA VAL A 376 5.86 -2.20 -15.22
C VAL A 376 5.61 -2.11 -16.73
N ALA A 377 6.60 -2.43 -17.57
CA ALA A 377 6.45 -2.42 -19.02
C ALA A 377 5.37 -3.39 -19.49
N GLU A 378 5.43 -4.65 -19.04
CA GLU A 378 4.44 -5.67 -19.38
C GLU A 378 3.02 -5.24 -18.99
N LYS A 379 2.84 -4.72 -17.78
CA LYS A 379 1.52 -4.27 -17.31
C LYS A 379 1.04 -3.01 -18.05
N ILE A 380 1.94 -2.17 -18.57
CA ILE A 380 1.60 -1.07 -19.48
C ILE A 380 1.10 -1.65 -20.81
N SER A 381 1.80 -2.62 -21.39
CA SER A 381 1.37 -3.26 -22.64
C SER A 381 -0.03 -3.85 -22.49
N GLU A 382 -0.30 -4.60 -21.42
CA GLU A 382 -1.61 -5.21 -21.17
C GLU A 382 -2.77 -4.20 -21.19
N VAL A 383 -2.57 -2.98 -20.71
CA VAL A 383 -3.62 -1.97 -20.56
C VAL A 383 -3.55 -0.82 -21.57
N ASN A 384 -2.45 -0.64 -22.29
CA ASN A 384 -2.23 0.54 -23.13
C ASN A 384 -1.40 0.31 -24.40
N ALA A 385 -1.15 -0.94 -24.82
CA ALA A 385 -0.48 -1.18 -26.09
C ALA A 385 -1.26 -0.59 -27.27
N ASP A 386 -0.55 0.02 -28.23
CA ASP A 386 -1.16 0.42 -29.50
C ASP A 386 -1.29 -0.80 -30.41
N VAL A 387 -2.42 -0.97 -31.10
CA VAL A 387 -2.58 -2.05 -32.09
C VAL A 387 -2.16 -1.54 -33.46
N VAL A 388 -1.16 -2.17 -34.07
CA VAL A 388 -0.61 -1.76 -35.36
C VAL A 388 -0.94 -2.81 -36.42
N ASP A 389 -1.60 -2.38 -37.49
CA ASP A 389 -1.85 -3.24 -38.64
C ASP A 389 -0.72 -3.02 -39.65
N TRP A 390 -0.09 -4.12 -40.06
CA TRP A 390 0.99 -4.20 -41.06
C TRP A 390 0.51 -4.98 -42.28
N LYS A 391 0.84 -4.52 -43.48
CA LYS A 391 0.51 -5.21 -44.72
C LYS A 391 1.77 -5.55 -45.50
N GLU A 392 1.84 -6.77 -46.02
CA GLU A 392 2.92 -7.23 -46.89
C GLU A 392 3.13 -6.24 -48.06
N ASP A 393 4.38 -5.83 -48.24
CA ASP A 393 4.82 -4.89 -49.27
C ASP A 393 6.28 -5.16 -49.66
N GLU A 394 6.48 -5.78 -50.83
CA GLU A 394 7.78 -6.13 -51.41
C GLU A 394 8.67 -4.91 -51.70
N GLU A 395 8.13 -3.69 -51.76
CA GLU A 395 8.92 -2.46 -51.97
C GLU A 395 9.62 -1.98 -50.68
N THR A 396 9.19 -2.48 -49.52
CA THR A 396 9.76 -2.11 -48.22
C THR A 396 10.90 -3.05 -47.83
N LEU A 397 11.92 -2.52 -47.12
CA LEU A 397 13.08 -3.30 -46.69
C LEU A 397 12.71 -4.52 -45.83
N LEU A 398 11.70 -4.35 -44.96
CA LEU A 398 11.22 -5.40 -44.04
C LEU A 398 10.12 -6.27 -44.65
N GLY A 399 9.69 -6.01 -45.89
CA GLY A 399 8.61 -6.74 -46.55
C GLY A 399 7.21 -6.41 -46.04
N TYR A 400 7.07 -5.45 -45.12
CA TYR A 400 5.79 -5.00 -44.57
C TYR A 400 5.75 -3.48 -44.41
N LYS A 401 4.58 -2.89 -44.68
CA LYS A 401 4.28 -1.48 -44.39
C LYS A 401 3.21 -1.35 -43.32
N LYS A 402 3.37 -0.35 -42.46
CA LYS A 402 2.35 0.07 -41.50
C LYS A 402 1.16 0.67 -42.25
N ILE A 403 -0.04 0.13 -42.03
CA ILE A 403 -1.28 0.61 -42.69
C ILE A 403 -2.20 1.36 -41.72
N LYS A 404 -2.17 1.03 -40.43
CA LYS A 404 -3.02 1.66 -39.41
C LYS A 404 -2.43 1.47 -38.02
N THR A 405 -2.66 2.44 -37.15
CA THR A 405 -2.46 2.30 -35.71
C THR A 405 -3.75 2.65 -34.99
N ASN A 406 -4.15 1.80 -34.06
CA ASN A 406 -5.26 2.02 -33.17
C ASN A 406 -4.74 2.19 -31.74
N THR A 407 -4.92 3.40 -31.21
CA THR A 407 -4.36 3.85 -29.95
C THR A 407 -5.31 3.69 -28.75
N ASP A 408 -6.59 3.35 -28.97
CA ASP A 408 -7.63 3.32 -27.93
C ASP A 408 -8.35 1.95 -27.80
N TYR A 409 -7.79 0.91 -28.41
CA TYR A 409 -8.43 -0.42 -28.46
C TYR A 409 -8.17 -1.26 -27.20
N VAL A 410 -6.91 -1.32 -26.78
CA VAL A 410 -6.44 -2.11 -25.64
C VAL A 410 -6.82 -1.42 -24.34
N GLY A 411 -7.17 -2.20 -23.33
CA GLY A 411 -7.53 -1.68 -22.03
C GLY A 411 -8.84 -0.89 -22.05
N TYR A 412 -9.85 -1.39 -22.74
CA TYR A 412 -11.12 -0.69 -22.93
C TYR A 412 -11.82 -0.37 -21.60
N LYS A 413 -11.83 -1.31 -20.66
CA LYS A 413 -12.32 -1.13 -19.28
C LYS A 413 -11.55 -2.05 -18.34
N LEU A 414 -11.29 -1.57 -17.13
CA LEU A 414 -10.74 -2.37 -16.06
C LEU A 414 -11.78 -2.48 -14.94
N LEU A 415 -12.38 -3.66 -14.81
CA LEU A 415 -13.56 -3.87 -14.00
C LEU A 415 -13.21 -4.51 -12.65
N THR A 416 -13.77 -4.00 -11.57
CA THR A 416 -13.68 -4.61 -10.23
C THR A 416 -15.00 -4.49 -9.49
N LYS A 417 -15.15 -5.25 -8.41
CA LYS A 417 -16.33 -5.14 -7.54
C LYS A 417 -16.22 -3.87 -6.68
N ARG A 418 -17.30 -3.09 -6.63
CA ARG A 418 -17.45 -1.94 -5.75
C ARG A 418 -17.48 -2.37 -4.28
N PRO A 419 -16.79 -1.62 -3.40
CA PRO A 419 -16.90 -1.81 -1.96
C PRO A 419 -18.33 -1.66 -1.45
N HIS A 420 -18.74 -2.57 -0.57
CA HIS A 420 -19.99 -2.49 0.20
C HIS A 420 -21.29 -2.53 -0.61
N ILE A 421 -21.22 -2.75 -1.92
CA ILE A 421 -22.38 -3.00 -2.78
C ILE A 421 -22.37 -4.48 -3.15
N PHE A 422 -23.52 -5.13 -2.95
CA PHE A 422 -23.77 -6.50 -3.38
C PHE A 422 -24.98 -6.47 -4.32
N ASP A 423 -24.76 -6.80 -5.59
CA ASP A 423 -25.84 -6.90 -6.57
C ASP A 423 -25.94 -8.34 -7.12
N PRO A 424 -26.81 -9.18 -6.53
CA PRO A 424 -26.85 -10.61 -6.85
C PRO A 424 -27.26 -10.91 -8.30
N ASN A 425 -28.03 -10.01 -8.92
CA ASN A 425 -28.70 -10.23 -10.21
C ASN A 425 -28.38 -9.13 -11.25
N GLY A 426 -27.47 -8.22 -10.97
CA GLY A 426 -27.17 -7.07 -11.82
C GLY A 426 -25.71 -6.65 -11.71
N GLU A 427 -25.36 -5.50 -12.28
CA GLU A 427 -23.99 -4.98 -12.34
C GLU A 427 -23.84 -3.63 -11.62
N ARG A 428 -24.72 -3.30 -10.66
CA ARG A 428 -24.60 -2.03 -9.90
C ARG A 428 -23.37 -2.00 -8.99
N ASP A 429 -22.85 -3.17 -8.66
CA ASP A 429 -21.60 -3.37 -7.93
C ASP A 429 -20.37 -3.43 -8.84
N GLN A 430 -20.49 -3.05 -10.11
CA GLN A 430 -19.36 -2.89 -11.03
C GLN A 430 -18.72 -1.52 -10.92
N ASP A 431 -17.39 -1.49 -10.85
CA ASP A 431 -16.58 -0.28 -10.95
C ASP A 431 -15.57 -0.36 -12.09
N ASN A 432 -15.44 0.72 -12.85
CA ASN A 432 -14.37 0.85 -13.84
C ASN A 432 -13.20 1.66 -13.27
N VAL A 433 -12.12 0.96 -12.95
CA VAL A 433 -10.92 1.49 -12.34
C VAL A 433 -9.78 1.75 -13.34
N MET A 434 -10.06 1.74 -14.65
CA MET A 434 -9.02 1.98 -15.69
C MET A 434 -8.31 3.32 -15.53
N HIS A 435 -9.01 4.32 -15.00
CA HIS A 435 -8.45 5.63 -14.67
C HIS A 435 -7.33 5.58 -13.61
N LEU A 436 -7.12 4.46 -12.90
CA LEU A 436 -5.98 4.25 -12.02
C LEU A 436 -4.76 3.71 -12.75
N TYR A 437 -4.96 3.06 -13.91
CA TYR A 437 -3.93 2.39 -14.70
C TYR A 437 -3.43 3.24 -15.86
N LYS A 438 -4.29 4.08 -16.47
CA LYS A 438 -3.88 5.01 -17.53
C LYS A 438 -4.63 6.33 -17.47
N ASN A 439 -4.12 7.31 -18.20
CA ASN A 439 -4.80 8.59 -18.40
C ASN A 439 -5.95 8.41 -19.43
N PRO A 440 -6.91 9.34 -19.50
CA PRO A 440 -8.04 9.20 -20.42
C PRO A 440 -7.59 9.11 -21.88
N GLU A 441 -8.21 8.23 -22.66
CA GLU A 441 -7.95 8.09 -24.09
C GLU A 441 -8.05 9.42 -24.84
N GLY A 442 -7.11 9.67 -25.75
CA GLY A 442 -7.02 10.90 -26.52
C GLY A 442 -6.56 12.13 -25.74
N SER A 443 -6.24 12.00 -24.44
CA SER A 443 -5.60 13.06 -23.67
C SER A 443 -4.10 13.16 -23.99
N LYS A 444 -3.51 14.35 -23.83
CA LYS A 444 -2.06 14.54 -24.00
C LYS A 444 -1.29 13.70 -22.98
N GLU A 445 -1.81 13.64 -21.76
CA GLU A 445 -1.20 12.91 -20.65
C GLU A 445 -1.10 11.40 -20.90
N GLU A 446 -2.08 10.82 -21.61
CA GLU A 446 -2.03 9.41 -22.02
C GLU A 446 -0.88 9.21 -23.01
N ARG A 447 -0.81 10.03 -24.06
CA ARG A 447 0.25 9.88 -25.06
C ARG A 447 1.65 10.13 -24.55
N LEU A 448 1.82 11.16 -23.71
CA LEU A 448 3.10 11.47 -23.07
C LEU A 448 3.57 10.33 -22.16
N ALA A 449 2.64 9.69 -21.43
CA ALA A 449 2.97 8.53 -20.60
C ALA A 449 3.43 7.34 -21.46
N LEU A 450 2.77 7.04 -22.58
CA LEU A 450 3.18 5.92 -23.42
C LEU A 450 4.49 6.19 -24.18
N PHE A 451 4.74 7.41 -24.66
CA PHE A 451 6.04 7.78 -25.24
C PHE A 451 7.17 7.65 -24.22
N ARG A 452 6.92 8.07 -22.98
CA ARG A 452 7.88 7.89 -21.89
C ARG A 452 8.18 6.41 -21.64
N ALA A 453 7.15 5.57 -21.67
CA ALA A 453 7.31 4.13 -21.51
C ALA A 453 8.14 3.54 -22.66
N ALA A 454 7.76 3.81 -23.91
CA ALA A 454 8.46 3.33 -25.10
C ALA A 454 9.93 3.76 -25.10
N TYR A 455 10.21 5.02 -24.77
CA TYR A 455 11.58 5.55 -24.66
C TYR A 455 12.48 4.73 -23.71
N LYS A 456 11.90 4.09 -22.69
CA LYS A 456 12.61 3.32 -21.66
C LYS A 456 12.43 1.80 -21.82
N CYS A 457 11.60 1.34 -22.74
CA CYS A 457 11.20 -0.06 -22.85
C CYS A 457 12.22 -0.85 -23.68
N SER A 458 12.35 -0.52 -24.96
CA SER A 458 13.26 -1.21 -25.89
C SER A 458 13.62 -0.35 -27.09
N GLU A 459 14.70 -0.68 -27.80
CA GLU A 459 15.02 -0.06 -29.10
C GLU A 459 13.87 -0.25 -30.11
N ARG A 460 13.22 -1.42 -30.08
CA ARG A 460 12.07 -1.73 -30.94
C ARG A 460 10.89 -0.80 -30.68
N SER A 461 10.54 -0.57 -29.42
CA SER A 461 9.49 0.38 -29.07
C SER A 461 9.84 1.81 -29.50
N CYS A 462 11.12 2.22 -29.41
CA CYS A 462 11.53 3.52 -29.93
C CYS A 462 11.29 3.64 -31.44
N GLU A 463 11.61 2.59 -32.20
CA GLU A 463 11.41 2.56 -33.66
C GLU A 463 9.92 2.69 -34.03
N VAL A 464 9.07 1.87 -33.39
CA VAL A 464 7.62 1.82 -33.70
C VAL A 464 6.91 3.12 -33.35
N PHE A 465 7.35 3.78 -32.28
CA PHE A 465 6.84 5.08 -31.83
C PHE A 465 7.57 6.29 -32.44
N GLU A 466 8.52 6.06 -33.37
CA GLU A 466 9.32 7.08 -34.05
C GLU A 466 10.10 8.00 -33.08
N LEU A 467 10.59 7.42 -31.98
CA LEU A 467 11.31 8.12 -30.91
C LEU A 467 12.83 8.14 -31.12
N ASP A 468 13.37 7.34 -32.05
CA ASP A 468 14.81 7.14 -32.24
C ASP A 468 15.58 8.45 -32.42
N LYS A 469 14.97 9.40 -33.13
CA LYS A 469 15.56 10.72 -33.39
C LYS A 469 15.60 11.60 -32.14
N GLY A 470 14.71 11.38 -31.17
CA GLY A 470 14.61 12.16 -29.94
C GLY A 470 15.58 11.72 -28.84
N LEU A 471 16.20 10.54 -28.95
CA LEU A 471 17.12 9.97 -27.94
C LEU A 471 18.42 10.76 -27.78
N GLU A 472 18.89 11.40 -28.85
CA GLU A 472 20.18 12.11 -28.89
C GLU A 472 20.04 13.64 -28.95
N LEU A 473 18.80 14.14 -28.93
CA LEU A 473 18.50 15.56 -29.12
C LEU A 473 18.25 16.27 -27.79
N GLU A 474 19.06 17.30 -27.51
CA GLU A 474 18.83 18.28 -26.42
C GLU A 474 18.51 19.66 -27.01
N GLU A 475 17.47 19.73 -27.83
CA GLU A 475 17.04 20.98 -28.46
C GLU A 475 16.33 21.91 -27.48
N ILE A 476 15.60 21.34 -26.52
CA ILE A 476 15.02 22.07 -25.39
C ILE A 476 15.70 21.62 -24.10
N VAL A 477 16.38 22.54 -23.42
CA VAL A 477 16.88 22.30 -22.07
C VAL A 477 15.76 22.61 -21.08
N PHE A 478 15.45 21.63 -20.24
CA PHE A 478 14.43 21.73 -19.20
C PHE A 478 15.08 21.93 -17.84
N THR A 479 14.57 22.87 -17.03
CA THR A 479 15.02 23.06 -15.65
C THR A 479 13.79 23.20 -14.75
N LEU A 480 13.74 22.40 -13.68
CA LEU A 480 12.71 22.47 -12.65
C LEU A 480 13.31 23.17 -11.42
N PRO A 481 12.96 24.43 -11.15
CA PRO A 481 13.44 25.13 -9.96
C PRO A 481 12.82 24.55 -8.69
N ASP A 482 13.62 24.43 -7.62
CA ASP A 482 13.16 23.94 -6.32
C ASP A 482 12.06 24.83 -5.72
N ILE A 483 11.05 24.21 -5.12
CA ILE A 483 10.00 24.93 -4.39
C ILE A 483 10.47 25.17 -2.94
N GLU A 484 11.14 26.30 -2.69
CA GLU A 484 11.82 26.57 -1.42
C GLU A 484 10.90 26.55 -0.17
N SER A 485 9.73 27.19 -0.21
CA SER A 485 8.75 27.12 0.89
C SER A 485 7.35 27.57 0.47
N VAL A 486 6.34 26.81 0.89
CA VAL A 486 4.92 27.14 0.66
C VAL A 486 4.20 27.20 1.98
N TYR A 487 3.68 28.36 2.36
CA TYR A 487 2.89 28.50 3.58
C TYR A 487 1.44 28.08 3.36
N ILE A 488 0.87 27.40 4.36
CA ILE A 488 -0.52 26.96 4.31
C ILE A 488 -1.48 28.16 4.17
N GLY A 489 -2.43 28.06 3.24
CA GLY A 489 -3.36 29.14 2.94
C GLY A 489 -2.86 30.15 1.90
N GLU A 490 -1.62 30.03 1.43
CA GLU A 490 -1.07 30.86 0.36
C GLU A 490 -1.18 30.20 -1.02
N ASN A 491 -1.11 31.04 -2.05
CA ASN A 491 -0.94 30.60 -3.42
C ASN A 491 0.54 30.29 -3.65
N PHE A 492 0.83 29.26 -4.44
CA PHE A 492 2.19 29.01 -4.93
C PHE A 492 2.15 28.65 -6.42
N SER A 493 3.31 28.40 -7.02
CA SER A 493 3.35 27.98 -8.42
C SER A 493 4.41 26.91 -8.65
N ILE A 494 4.07 25.98 -9.54
CA ILE A 494 5.03 25.03 -10.12
C ILE A 494 5.51 25.66 -11.42
N VAL A 495 6.83 25.75 -11.61
CA VAL A 495 7.48 26.38 -12.76
C VAL A 495 8.36 25.36 -13.46
N LEU A 496 8.28 25.31 -14.78
CA LEU A 496 9.24 24.60 -15.63
C LEU A 496 9.89 25.63 -16.56
N ASP A 497 11.20 25.75 -16.50
CA ASP A 497 11.99 26.59 -17.39
C ASP A 497 12.35 25.80 -18.65
N LEU A 498 12.14 26.41 -19.81
CA LEU A 498 12.44 25.86 -21.12
C LEU A 498 13.43 26.78 -21.83
N GLU A 499 14.52 26.23 -22.33
CA GLU A 499 15.50 26.93 -23.17
C GLU A 499 15.63 26.22 -24.51
N ASN A 500 15.20 26.87 -25.59
CA ASN A 500 15.39 26.38 -26.94
C ASN A 500 16.81 26.71 -27.43
N THR A 501 17.61 25.68 -27.70
CA THR A 501 19.01 25.79 -28.13
C THR A 501 19.18 25.77 -29.64
N VAL A 502 18.10 25.54 -30.40
CA VAL A 502 18.13 25.47 -31.87
C VAL A 502 17.54 26.73 -32.51
N ASN A 503 17.86 26.92 -33.79
CA ASN A 503 17.40 28.07 -34.57
C ASN A 503 16.00 27.88 -35.20
N GLU A 504 15.25 26.89 -34.72
CA GLU A 504 13.90 26.60 -35.17
C GLU A 504 12.92 26.77 -34.01
N LYS A 505 11.67 27.07 -34.36
CA LYS A 505 10.57 27.11 -33.39
C LYS A 505 10.22 25.68 -32.96
N ARG A 506 9.82 25.51 -31.70
CA ARG A 506 9.36 24.23 -31.15
C ARG A 506 8.04 24.39 -30.40
N ASN A 507 7.23 23.34 -30.42
CA ASN A 507 6.03 23.21 -29.61
C ASN A 507 6.27 22.13 -28.56
N VAL A 508 6.09 22.47 -27.28
CA VAL A 508 6.35 21.56 -26.18
C VAL A 508 5.05 21.22 -25.47
N GLN A 509 4.62 19.96 -25.53
CA GLN A 509 3.50 19.46 -24.75
C GLN A 509 3.94 19.19 -23.33
N ILE A 510 3.22 19.70 -22.34
CA ILE A 510 3.56 19.57 -20.93
C ILE A 510 2.37 19.03 -20.16
N ALA A 511 2.62 18.03 -19.34
CA ALA A 511 1.68 17.46 -18.38
C ALA A 511 2.22 17.56 -16.96
N VAL A 512 1.44 18.15 -16.06
CA VAL A 512 1.79 18.28 -14.63
C VAL A 512 0.73 17.63 -13.76
N THR A 513 1.15 16.82 -12.79
CA THR A 513 0.29 16.25 -11.75
C THR A 513 0.88 16.55 -10.37
N LEU A 514 0.07 17.17 -9.50
CA LEU A 514 0.39 17.42 -8.10
C LEU A 514 -0.46 16.52 -7.20
N ILE A 515 0.18 15.80 -6.28
CA ILE A 515 -0.47 14.89 -5.33
C ILE A 515 -0.04 15.19 -3.89
N SER A 516 -0.85 14.78 -2.92
CA SER A 516 -0.43 14.67 -1.52
C SER A 516 0.17 13.30 -1.23
N LEU A 517 1.09 13.22 -0.27
CA LEU A 517 1.74 11.98 0.17
C LEU A 517 1.54 11.73 1.65
N PHE A 518 1.27 10.47 2.01
CA PHE A 518 1.44 10.02 3.39
C PHE A 518 2.93 9.85 3.70
N TYR A 519 3.31 9.94 4.97
CA TYR A 519 4.72 9.84 5.40
C TYR A 519 5.39 8.50 5.03
N ASN A 520 4.59 7.45 4.83
CA ASN A 520 5.06 6.13 4.39
C ASN A 520 5.25 6.03 2.85
N GLY A 521 5.17 7.15 2.13
CA GLY A 521 5.34 7.22 0.68
C GLY A 521 4.12 6.77 -0.13
N VAL A 522 3.02 6.36 0.51
CA VAL A 522 1.78 6.04 -0.19
C VAL A 522 1.13 7.31 -0.72
N ARG A 523 0.64 7.23 -1.96
CA ARG A 523 -0.11 8.32 -2.60
C ARG A 523 -1.40 8.62 -1.85
N GLY A 524 -1.64 9.91 -1.58
CA GLY A 524 -2.91 10.44 -1.08
C GLY A 524 -3.81 10.94 -2.20
N HIS A 525 -4.24 12.20 -2.14
CA HIS A 525 -5.18 12.79 -3.09
C HIS A 525 -4.49 13.49 -4.27
N THR A 526 -5.13 13.48 -5.44
CA THR A 526 -4.71 14.33 -6.56
C THR A 526 -5.19 15.76 -6.34
N ILE A 527 -4.24 16.68 -6.19
CA ILE A 527 -4.49 18.09 -5.94
C ILE A 527 -4.85 18.80 -7.23
N LYS A 528 -4.00 18.69 -8.24
CA LYS A 528 -4.19 19.34 -9.55
C LYS A 528 -3.55 18.54 -10.67
N ARG A 529 -4.15 18.63 -11.86
CA ARG A 529 -3.62 18.10 -13.11
C ARG A 529 -3.76 19.14 -14.20
N VAL A 530 -2.72 19.36 -15.00
CA VAL A 530 -2.73 20.36 -16.08
C VAL A 530 -2.04 19.83 -17.34
N SER A 531 -2.82 19.77 -18.42
CA SER A 531 -2.49 19.70 -19.86
C SER A 531 -2.16 21.02 -20.56
N ASP A 532 -0.98 21.27 -21.13
CA ASP A 532 -0.82 22.43 -22.03
C ASP A 532 0.22 22.22 -23.15
N THR A 533 0.21 23.07 -24.18
CA THR A 533 1.28 23.17 -25.19
C THR A 533 1.91 24.56 -25.14
N VAL A 534 3.23 24.60 -24.99
CA VAL A 534 4.01 25.82 -24.95
C VAL A 534 4.80 25.97 -26.24
N GLU A 535 4.49 27.02 -26.97
CA GLU A 535 5.29 27.46 -28.12
C GLU A 535 6.55 28.22 -27.65
N ILE A 536 7.73 27.82 -28.12
CA ILE A 536 9.00 28.50 -27.83
C ILE A 536 9.74 28.86 -29.12
N GLY A 537 10.19 30.11 -29.22
CA GLY A 537 10.89 30.61 -30.40
C GLY A 537 12.34 30.11 -30.47
N PRO A 538 13.01 30.29 -31.61
CA PRO A 538 14.44 29.98 -31.78
C PRO A 538 15.32 30.64 -30.72
N ASN A 539 16.32 29.93 -30.20
CA ASN A 539 17.35 30.48 -29.28
C ASN A 539 16.76 31.31 -28.12
N SER A 540 15.61 30.88 -27.58
CA SER A 540 14.85 31.66 -26.61
C SER A 540 14.55 30.86 -25.35
N LYS A 541 14.31 31.57 -24.25
CA LYS A 541 13.88 30.97 -22.98
C LYS A 541 12.42 31.32 -22.69
N LYS A 542 11.68 30.39 -22.12
CA LYS A 542 10.28 30.58 -21.72
C LYS A 542 10.01 29.80 -20.44
N GLN A 543 9.06 30.28 -19.64
CA GLN A 543 8.60 29.59 -18.45
C GLN A 543 7.18 29.07 -18.67
N PHE A 544 6.97 27.80 -18.33
CA PHE A 544 5.64 27.25 -18.10
C PHE A 544 5.33 27.34 -16.60
N LYS A 545 4.18 27.91 -16.25
CA LYS A 545 3.83 28.19 -14.85
C LYS A 545 2.40 27.81 -14.53
N ILE A 546 2.22 27.00 -13.49
CA ILE A 546 0.92 26.61 -12.97
C ILE A 546 0.71 27.25 -11.60
N GLY A 547 -0.31 28.08 -11.46
CA GLY A 547 -0.74 28.60 -10.17
C GLY A 547 -1.56 27.58 -9.38
N ILE A 548 -1.18 27.34 -8.13
CA ILE A 548 -1.91 26.50 -7.17
C ILE A 548 -2.52 27.40 -6.10
N LYS A 549 -3.84 27.28 -5.90
CA LYS A 549 -4.58 28.07 -4.92
C LYS A 549 -4.93 27.24 -3.67
N PRO A 550 -5.18 27.87 -2.51
CA PRO A 550 -5.63 27.21 -1.29
C PRO A 550 -6.81 26.24 -1.48
N GLU A 551 -7.77 26.64 -2.31
CA GLU A 551 -8.94 25.82 -2.68
C GLU A 551 -8.57 24.51 -3.42
N ASP A 552 -7.43 24.47 -4.11
CA ASP A 552 -6.95 23.27 -4.81
C ASP A 552 -6.44 22.21 -3.82
N TYR A 553 -5.77 22.62 -2.74
CA TYR A 553 -4.98 21.69 -1.90
C TYR A 553 -5.47 21.52 -0.45
N ILE A 554 -6.06 22.52 0.22
CA ILE A 554 -6.35 22.45 1.67
C ILE A 554 -7.19 21.22 2.02
N GLY A 555 -8.26 20.96 1.25
CA GLY A 555 -9.16 19.82 1.48
C GLY A 555 -8.58 18.46 1.11
N LYS A 556 -7.38 18.43 0.52
CA LYS A 556 -6.71 17.25 -0.03
C LYS A 556 -5.37 16.95 0.66
N LEU A 557 -4.94 17.79 1.59
CA LEU A 557 -3.76 17.53 2.41
C LEU A 557 -4.01 16.36 3.36
N VAL A 558 -2.99 15.52 3.49
CA VAL A 558 -2.93 14.44 4.47
C VAL A 558 -1.96 14.80 5.61
N GLU A 559 -1.72 13.87 6.53
CA GLU A 559 -0.77 14.03 7.65
C GLU A 559 0.60 14.51 7.16
N PHE A 560 1.24 15.40 7.92
CA PHE A 560 2.48 16.09 7.58
C PHE A 560 2.45 17.02 6.36
N SER A 561 1.39 16.99 5.54
CA SER A 561 1.19 17.90 4.40
C SER A 561 2.35 17.87 3.39
N LEU A 562 2.87 16.66 3.14
CA LEU A 562 3.85 16.36 2.10
C LEU A 562 3.18 16.34 0.74
N LEU A 563 3.83 16.92 -0.26
CA LEU A 563 3.37 17.03 -1.63
C LEU A 563 4.43 16.49 -2.59
N LYS A 564 3.98 15.97 -3.72
CA LYS A 564 4.87 15.58 -4.83
C LYS A 564 4.28 16.01 -6.16
N THR A 565 5.11 16.63 -6.98
CA THR A 565 4.77 17.01 -8.35
C THR A 565 5.49 16.13 -9.35
N TYR A 566 4.81 15.82 -10.45
CA TYR A 566 5.33 15.09 -11.58
C TYR A 566 5.10 15.90 -12.84
N ILE A 567 6.14 16.04 -13.67
CA ILE A 567 6.10 16.79 -14.91
C ILE A 567 6.61 15.90 -16.04
N LEU A 568 5.84 15.81 -17.12
CA LEU A 568 6.27 15.25 -18.41
C LEU A 568 6.24 16.36 -19.45
N ALA A 569 7.29 16.46 -20.25
CA ALA A 569 7.37 17.41 -21.34
C ALA A 569 7.89 16.72 -22.60
N THR A 570 7.21 16.87 -23.73
CA THR A 570 7.65 16.32 -25.02
C THR A 570 7.60 17.38 -26.10
N VAL A 571 8.69 17.52 -26.85
CA VAL A 571 8.78 18.36 -28.04
C VAL A 571 8.03 17.68 -29.18
N GLU A 572 7.04 18.36 -29.77
CA GLU A 572 6.13 17.76 -30.76
C GLU A 572 6.86 17.33 -32.03
N GLU A 573 7.80 18.16 -32.49
CA GLU A 573 8.52 17.98 -33.75
C GLU A 573 9.56 16.87 -33.72
N THR A 574 10.26 16.71 -32.59
CA THR A 574 11.41 15.81 -32.46
C THR A 574 11.20 14.65 -31.51
N LYS A 575 10.08 14.65 -30.77
CA LYS A 575 9.76 13.68 -29.71
C LYS A 575 10.75 13.63 -28.56
N GLN A 576 11.69 14.58 -28.48
CA GLN A 576 12.52 14.78 -27.30
C GLN A 576 11.62 14.86 -26.07
N THR A 577 11.80 13.93 -25.13
CA THR A 577 10.96 13.80 -23.94
C THR A 577 11.78 13.97 -22.68
N TRP A 578 11.29 14.80 -21.77
CA TRP A 578 11.85 15.04 -20.46
C TRP A 578 10.82 14.73 -19.37
N ALA A 579 11.30 14.18 -18.26
CA ALA A 579 10.49 13.92 -17.08
C ALA A 579 11.20 14.45 -15.83
N GLY A 580 10.46 15.13 -14.98
CA GLY A 580 10.96 15.64 -13.70
C GLY A 580 9.95 15.43 -12.58
N GLU A 581 10.48 15.37 -11.37
CA GLU A 581 9.70 15.31 -10.14
C GLU A 581 10.34 16.16 -9.06
N ASP A 582 9.51 16.66 -8.15
CA ASP A 582 9.93 17.43 -6.99
C ASP A 582 8.99 17.13 -5.81
N ASP A 583 9.54 17.08 -4.61
CA ASP A 583 8.82 16.82 -3.37
C ASP A 583 9.07 17.94 -2.36
N PHE A 584 8.00 18.44 -1.77
CA PHE A 584 8.04 19.59 -0.88
C PHE A 584 6.92 19.51 0.15
N GLN A 585 7.04 20.31 1.22
CA GLN A 585 6.09 20.31 2.33
C GLN A 585 5.40 21.67 2.47
N ILE A 586 4.10 21.64 2.74
CA ILE A 586 3.38 22.85 3.15
C ILE A 586 3.81 23.23 4.58
N THR A 587 4.41 24.40 4.71
CA THR A 587 4.80 25.00 5.98
C THR A 587 3.57 25.51 6.72
N LYS A 588 3.40 25.06 7.96
CA LYS A 588 2.30 25.45 8.85
C LYS A 588 2.80 26.46 9.88
N PRO A 589 1.94 27.36 10.40
CA PRO A 589 2.33 28.24 11.51
C PRO A 589 2.64 27.42 12.76
N SER A 590 3.39 28.01 13.70
CA SER A 590 3.64 27.42 15.01
C SER A 590 2.67 27.96 16.07
N LEU A 591 2.33 27.12 17.05
CA LEU A 591 1.57 27.54 18.23
C LEU A 591 2.51 28.28 19.19
N THR A 592 2.15 29.50 19.58
CA THR A 592 2.92 30.25 20.58
C THR A 592 2.40 29.93 21.97
N VAL A 593 3.31 29.65 22.91
CA VAL A 593 3.01 29.40 24.33
C VAL A 593 3.57 30.55 25.16
N GLU A 594 2.72 31.17 25.98
CA GLU A 594 3.10 32.24 26.90
C GLU A 594 2.64 31.93 28.32
N VAL A 595 3.38 32.43 29.31
CA VAL A 595 3.07 32.29 30.73
C VAL A 595 2.67 33.64 31.30
N ASP A 596 1.63 33.67 32.12
CA ASP A 596 1.18 34.88 32.81
C ASP A 596 2.03 35.15 34.07
N GLY A 597 3.08 35.95 33.91
CA GLY A 597 3.98 36.30 34.99
C GLY A 597 4.86 35.11 35.46
N LEU A 598 5.26 35.14 36.73
CA LEU A 598 6.13 34.12 37.33
C LEU A 598 5.29 33.05 38.03
N LEU A 599 5.41 31.80 37.57
CA LEU A 599 4.78 30.66 38.22
C LEU A 599 5.53 30.27 39.49
N LYS A 600 4.79 29.87 40.53
CA LYS A 600 5.35 29.43 41.82
C LYS A 600 4.78 28.08 42.21
N VAL A 601 5.62 27.23 42.80
CA VAL A 601 5.18 25.91 43.27
C VAL A 601 3.99 26.05 44.24
N GLY A 602 2.94 25.26 43.99
CA GLY A 602 1.73 25.22 44.81
C GLY A 602 0.79 26.43 44.65
N LYS A 603 1.09 27.41 43.78
CA LYS A 603 0.20 28.54 43.50
C LYS A 603 -0.46 28.43 42.13
N PRO A 604 -1.75 28.73 42.00
CA PRO A 604 -2.42 28.82 40.71
C PRO A 604 -1.75 29.88 39.82
N GLY A 605 -1.57 29.56 38.55
CA GLY A 605 -1.12 30.46 37.50
C GLY A 605 -1.83 30.18 36.18
N LYS A 606 -1.46 30.93 35.14
CA LYS A 606 -2.09 30.83 33.83
C LYS A 606 -1.05 30.70 32.73
N ILE A 607 -1.40 29.93 31.71
CA ILE A 607 -0.67 29.85 30.44
C ILE A 607 -1.62 30.16 29.29
N PHE A 608 -1.08 30.73 28.23
CA PHE A 608 -1.81 31.12 27.03
C PHE A 608 -1.24 30.46 25.80
N PHE A 609 -2.12 29.89 24.99
CA PHE A 609 -1.79 29.34 23.68
C PHE A 609 -2.35 30.27 22.62
N LYS A 610 -1.49 30.79 21.75
CA LYS A 610 -1.85 31.75 20.71
C LYS A 610 -1.54 31.19 19.32
N LEU A 611 -2.51 31.31 18.43
CA LEU A 611 -2.38 30.94 17.03
C LEU A 611 -3.21 31.90 16.18
N LYS A 612 -2.66 32.35 15.06
CA LYS A 612 -3.47 32.99 14.02
C LYS A 612 -3.99 31.90 13.09
N ASN A 613 -5.29 31.83 12.86
CA ASN A 613 -5.83 31.01 11.78
C ASN A 613 -5.25 31.54 10.45
N PRO A 614 -4.40 30.79 9.73
CA PRO A 614 -3.80 31.27 8.48
C PRO A 614 -4.77 31.16 7.29
N LEU A 615 -5.92 30.49 7.49
CA LEU A 615 -6.86 30.18 6.42
C LEU A 615 -7.97 31.23 6.31
N LYS A 616 -8.45 31.42 5.09
CA LYS A 616 -9.71 32.12 4.78
C LYS A 616 -10.95 31.25 5.04
N LEU A 617 -10.79 30.17 5.82
CA LEU A 617 -11.81 29.20 6.18
C LEU A 617 -11.96 29.16 7.70
N GLU A 618 -13.17 28.89 8.16
CA GLU A 618 -13.42 28.60 9.56
C GLU A 618 -12.76 27.27 9.95
N LEU A 619 -12.05 27.25 11.09
CA LEU A 619 -11.54 26.01 11.68
C LEU A 619 -12.61 25.39 12.55
N THR A 620 -12.98 24.15 12.25
CA THR A 620 -14.02 23.40 12.96
C THR A 620 -13.41 22.23 13.75
N ASP A 621 -14.13 21.78 14.78
CA ASP A 621 -13.69 20.69 15.68
C ASP A 621 -12.32 20.98 16.33
N CYS A 622 -12.12 22.22 16.76
CA CYS A 622 -10.87 22.69 17.31
C CYS A 622 -10.57 22.02 18.66
N GLN A 623 -9.35 21.53 18.83
CA GLN A 623 -8.87 20.88 20.04
C GLN A 623 -7.44 21.30 20.34
N LEU A 624 -7.14 21.48 21.62
CA LEU A 624 -5.79 21.71 22.13
C LEU A 624 -5.39 20.56 23.05
N ALA A 625 -4.26 19.93 22.76
CA ALA A 625 -3.62 18.97 23.65
C ALA A 625 -2.28 19.53 24.13
N PHE A 626 -1.95 19.35 25.40
CA PHE A 626 -0.67 19.83 25.95
C PHE A 626 -0.30 19.11 27.23
N ASP A 627 1.00 19.04 27.51
CA ASP A 627 1.56 18.49 28.73
C ASP A 627 2.88 19.16 29.10
N CYS A 628 3.22 19.08 30.38
CA CYS A 628 4.46 19.61 30.92
C CYS A 628 4.75 18.92 32.27
N PRO A 629 5.62 17.90 32.30
CA PRO A 629 5.99 17.22 33.54
C PRO A 629 6.46 18.22 34.61
N GLY A 630 5.90 18.13 35.82
CA GLY A 630 6.17 19.07 36.91
C GLY A 630 5.24 20.30 36.96
N LEU A 631 4.48 20.55 35.89
CA LEU A 631 3.46 21.61 35.82
C LEU A 631 2.04 21.02 35.73
N MET A 632 1.81 20.09 34.80
CA MET A 632 0.57 19.32 34.67
C MET A 632 0.77 18.00 33.94
N LYS A 633 -0.15 17.06 34.17
CA LYS A 633 -0.32 15.89 33.29
C LYS A 633 -1.02 16.30 32.00
N TYR A 634 -0.93 15.45 30.99
CA TYR A 634 -1.61 15.59 29.70
C TYR A 634 -3.05 16.09 29.83
N GLN A 635 -3.32 17.20 29.14
CA GLN A 635 -4.62 17.82 29.01
C GLN A 635 -5.07 17.73 27.55
N LYS A 636 -6.39 17.54 27.36
CA LYS A 636 -7.03 17.64 26.05
C LYS A 636 -8.30 18.45 26.20
N LEU A 637 -8.30 19.65 25.62
CA LEU A 637 -9.38 20.63 25.76
C LEU A 637 -10.05 20.87 24.40
N PRO A 638 -11.37 20.67 24.27
CA PRO A 638 -12.10 21.18 23.11
C PRO A 638 -12.10 22.71 23.12
N PHE A 639 -12.09 23.31 21.94
CA PHE A 639 -12.20 24.75 21.75
C PHE A 639 -13.29 25.04 20.72
N ARG A 640 -13.88 26.24 20.78
CA ARG A 640 -14.88 26.66 19.79
C ARG A 640 -14.26 26.71 18.40
N ASN A 641 -15.12 26.76 17.38
CA ASN A 641 -14.68 27.10 16.04
C ASN A 641 -13.98 28.46 16.00
N VAL A 642 -13.02 28.58 15.09
CA VAL A 642 -12.17 29.76 14.93
C VAL A 642 -12.45 30.37 13.57
N LEU A 643 -12.84 31.64 13.55
CA LEU A 643 -13.22 32.34 12.32
C LEU A 643 -12.01 32.46 11.38
N PRO A 644 -12.26 32.65 10.07
CA PRO A 644 -11.21 32.97 9.09
C PRO A 644 -10.28 34.08 9.61
N GLU A 645 -8.97 33.86 9.53
CA GLU A 645 -7.94 34.84 9.91
C GLU A 645 -7.95 35.34 11.37
N GLU A 646 -8.75 34.72 12.24
CA GLU A 646 -8.88 35.08 13.65
C GLU A 646 -7.58 34.76 14.42
N ASN A 647 -7.19 35.68 15.32
CA ASN A 647 -6.17 35.40 16.33
C ASN A 647 -6.83 34.74 17.54
N LEU A 648 -6.64 33.43 17.70
CA LEU A 648 -7.17 32.69 18.84
C LEU A 648 -6.20 32.75 20.02
N LYS A 649 -6.78 32.83 21.22
CA LYS A 649 -6.07 32.77 22.50
C LYS A 649 -6.80 31.81 23.43
N ILE A 650 -6.15 30.70 23.80
CA ILE A 650 -6.69 29.71 24.73
C ILE A 650 -5.99 29.91 26.08
N GLU A 651 -6.76 30.06 27.15
CA GLU A 651 -6.25 30.14 28.52
C GLU A 651 -6.37 28.77 29.19
N ALA A 652 -5.29 28.33 29.85
CA ALA A 652 -5.32 27.18 30.74
C ALA A 652 -4.79 27.56 32.13
N SER A 653 -5.51 27.12 33.16
CA SER A 653 -5.09 27.28 34.56
C SER A 653 -4.15 26.14 34.97
N VAL A 654 -3.08 26.48 35.70
CA VAL A 654 -2.00 25.55 36.03
C VAL A 654 -1.62 25.69 37.50
N THR A 655 -1.12 24.63 38.14
CA THR A 655 -0.58 24.70 39.51
C THR A 655 0.69 23.89 39.57
N PRO A 656 1.87 24.53 39.50
CA PRO A 656 3.14 23.82 39.44
C PRO A 656 3.40 22.98 40.68
N VAL A 657 3.97 21.80 40.48
CA VAL A 657 4.37 20.87 41.56
C VAL A 657 5.88 20.68 41.65
N ALA A 658 6.64 21.16 40.66
CA ALA A 658 8.08 21.12 40.62
C ALA A 658 8.65 22.52 40.31
N GLN A 659 9.78 22.84 40.94
CA GLN A 659 10.56 24.06 40.70
C GLN A 659 11.56 23.84 39.57
N GLY A 660 11.92 24.91 38.85
CA GLY A 660 12.98 24.91 37.84
C GLY A 660 12.47 25.18 36.43
N LYS A 661 13.30 24.83 35.43
CA LYS A 661 13.00 24.97 34.00
C LYS A 661 12.28 23.73 33.51
N LEU A 662 11.00 23.87 33.16
CA LEU A 662 10.14 22.80 32.68
C LEU A 662 9.83 23.02 31.19
N THR A 663 9.80 21.95 30.40
CA THR A 663 9.44 22.05 28.97
C THR A 663 7.96 21.74 28.80
N LEU A 664 7.22 22.68 28.22
CA LEU A 664 5.83 22.47 27.81
C LEU A 664 5.78 22.16 26.31
N VAL A 665 4.98 21.17 25.95
CA VAL A 665 4.64 20.86 24.56
C VAL A 665 3.13 20.96 24.38
N ALA A 666 2.71 21.55 23.27
CA ALA A 666 1.31 21.71 22.90
C ALA A 666 1.07 21.44 21.42
N LEU A 667 -0.12 20.93 21.13
CA LEU A 667 -0.61 20.60 19.81
C LEU A 667 -2.03 21.16 19.65
N PHE A 668 -2.21 22.03 18.66
CA PHE A 668 -3.52 22.44 18.20
C PHE A 668 -3.94 21.61 16.97
N HIS A 669 -5.20 21.18 16.96
CA HIS A 669 -5.80 20.39 15.89
C HIS A 669 -7.18 20.94 15.53
N SER A 670 -7.50 20.94 14.24
CA SER A 670 -8.84 21.18 13.69
C SER A 670 -9.02 20.34 12.43
N LYS A 671 -10.23 20.28 11.89
CA LYS A 671 -10.51 19.54 10.65
C LYS A 671 -9.70 20.06 9.46
N GLN A 672 -9.53 21.37 9.33
CA GLN A 672 -8.87 22.06 8.21
C GLN A 672 -7.36 22.27 8.44
N LEU A 673 -6.97 22.48 9.70
CA LEU A 673 -5.58 22.76 10.09
C LEU A 673 -5.15 21.77 11.16
N LYS A 674 -4.34 20.79 10.74
CA LYS A 674 -3.88 19.66 11.56
C LYS A 674 -2.42 19.86 11.97
N GLU A 675 -2.06 19.34 13.15
CA GLU A 675 -0.67 19.18 13.62
C GLU A 675 0.08 20.50 13.88
N ILE A 676 -0.58 21.48 14.50
CA ILE A 676 0.07 22.75 14.84
C ILE A 676 0.77 22.62 16.19
N MET A 677 2.08 22.43 16.17
CA MET A 677 2.89 22.25 17.37
C MET A 677 3.39 23.59 17.92
N GLY A 678 3.52 23.64 19.25
CA GLY A 678 4.21 24.71 19.98
C GLY A 678 4.95 24.12 21.17
N SER A 679 6.07 24.74 21.53
CA SER A 679 6.80 24.39 22.75
C SER A 679 7.37 25.64 23.40
N ALA A 680 7.51 25.60 24.72
CA ALA A 680 8.16 26.66 25.47
C ALA A 680 8.84 26.11 26.72
N MET A 681 9.93 26.76 27.11
CA MET A 681 10.55 26.57 28.41
C MET A 681 9.85 27.47 29.43
N ILE A 682 9.35 26.87 30.50
CA ILE A 682 8.61 27.53 31.58
C ILE A 682 9.49 27.52 32.82
N GLU A 683 9.74 28.69 33.39
CA GLU A 683 10.47 28.83 34.65
C GLU A 683 9.49 28.89 35.82
N VAL A 684 9.65 27.97 36.78
CA VAL A 684 8.85 27.89 38.00
C VAL A 684 9.73 28.17 39.21
N ALA A 685 9.32 29.15 40.01
CA ALA A 685 10.01 29.59 41.22
C ALA A 685 9.57 28.86 42.49
#